data_AF-A0AAN6NDG5-F1
#
_entry.id   AF-A0AAN6NDG5-F1
#
_cell.length_a   1.000
_cell.length_b   1.000
_cell.length_c   1.000
_cell.angle_alpha   90.00
_cell.angle_beta   90.00
_cell.angle_gamma   90.00
#
_symmetry.space_group_name_H-M   'P 1'
#
loop_
_entity.id
_entity.type
_entity.pdbx_description
1 polymer ?
#
loop_
_entity_poly.entity_id
_entity_poly.type
_entity_poly.pdbx_seq_one_letter_code
_entity_poly.pdbx_strand_id
1 'polypeptide(L)'
;MELQDGLSTSTLVGTDAMDHTTSPATAAMNMAANFYRDVQACANKHERQQLHRQYRDKILTIDQLGANIAAAFLPFLGPSGSREGGADAEQWSDFDRLAQRGKNMRDRQSQHIRHQSGVIAAWGGERFHYYGWEALPLPLLRQLHELAVLVPCWTDVVDLLNSKMLARHELRMLRGNNKALLIGEHSAASKVQNRHSPVERSDIISALEAARQRATPLDLRQQMDLAAEKVKGASLGAFGLKRDLYSMIVPSVNGDGSDETASSSFSFSSTSQPPDGSAPLKVPKRIRSVPSSAQPSKRLAASSERRLTRAAVIDSDREFSSQRGLESRVQAEPPSYPTEAGPPEHADSDSCSGDAVEVTETLDEAAGDKGADEPDYRPKRVQEPKLSIEGRHESDNRDDEGTTSDVGSNMEDDEANDNTTAQGEEMDIEPANEPDLEDMTRVESEEGSYVVEVEALDALFHMSRENSSGQMETQEHLDVASPDIPAPQATGSSPGTSDRSSVEMTDASVVQAHPGVVDEPESSRAVPTLLQTLRARYDPEISRFIGKLREPHTSEDAAPHRLLQLEWMEAQRWASIYVEPEHALGRSCVASQQEADVWYLDWDTFRSYGESDFAFERPVVIKQRFQDRGMYNIAEYIDMLWQRFPEQEVLIQNSMMGTRNSMSVKDYCVTVAEVDLSSPESAAPVSNVINLGRLAQADEPLLTRLPRFGLLSMLADRVAGVMGWSSQLKLSEVKGSLGFDMLGFSGAFSGSRMDPLVGSWVRCLAGFSIWAIATDLDAGDWQRFSRDGRDWSPEGKSRLIVLEQDDVLLMPPGLLAVHANFVPRCCLAEGGMLWDECRIPEIIEGLLYIVKNQQCIDMPPGIELGALIDSLEAWLDADDYIYPSSHGSNTNEYDQAVRASIQSLREML
;
A
#
# COMPACT_ATOMS: atom_id res chain seq x y z
N MET A 1 26.63 -68.96 4.92
CA MET A 1 25.33 -68.36 5.31
C MET A 1 25.63 -66.91 5.64
N GLU A 2 25.93 -66.02 4.69
CA GLU A 2 25.24 -65.72 3.42
C GLU A 2 23.74 -65.53 3.60
N LEU A 3 23.36 -64.25 3.76
CA LEU A 3 22.16 -63.64 3.21
C LEU A 3 22.49 -62.16 2.94
N GLN A 4 22.96 -61.91 1.72
CA GLN A 4 22.74 -60.67 0.99
C GLN A 4 21.25 -60.57 0.66
N ASP A 5 20.67 -59.36 0.66
CA ASP A 5 19.86 -58.87 -0.45
C ASP A 5 19.41 -57.41 -0.26
N GLY A 6 19.78 -56.57 -1.24
CA GLY A 6 18.83 -55.66 -1.89
C GLY A 6 18.57 -54.28 -1.29
N LEU A 7 19.56 -53.38 -1.28
CA LEU A 7 19.29 -51.94 -1.38
C LEU A 7 19.80 -51.42 -2.73
N SER A 8 18.84 -51.00 -3.54
CA SER A 8 18.98 -50.51 -4.90
C SER A 8 20.02 -49.40 -5.01
N THR A 9 21.04 -49.65 -5.84
CA THR A 9 21.89 -48.63 -6.43
C THR A 9 21.02 -47.60 -7.14
N SER A 10 20.85 -46.43 -6.51
CA SER A 10 20.44 -45.22 -7.21
C SER A 10 21.51 -44.90 -8.23
N THR A 11 21.13 -45.00 -9.51
CA THR A 11 21.97 -44.65 -10.65
C THR A 11 22.35 -43.17 -10.52
N LEU A 12 23.53 -42.91 -9.97
CA LEU A 12 24.24 -41.66 -10.13
C LEU A 12 24.37 -41.45 -11.64
N VAL A 13 23.51 -40.60 -12.19
CA VAL A 13 23.63 -40.09 -13.55
C VAL A 13 24.99 -39.41 -13.61
N GLY A 14 25.95 -40.10 -14.24
CA GLY A 14 27.27 -39.56 -14.48
C GLY A 14 27.13 -38.22 -15.19
N THR A 15 27.95 -37.26 -14.77
CA THR A 15 28.26 -36.06 -15.55
C THR A 15 29.09 -36.48 -16.77
N ASP A 16 28.56 -37.39 -17.57
CA ASP A 16 29.13 -37.70 -18.88
C ASP A 16 28.99 -36.44 -19.72
N ALA A 17 30.13 -36.06 -20.32
CA ALA A 17 30.31 -34.85 -21.10
C ALA A 17 29.05 -34.53 -21.92
N MET A 18 28.42 -33.38 -21.62
CA MET A 18 27.35 -32.82 -22.44
C MET A 18 27.83 -32.83 -23.89
N ASP A 19 27.19 -33.65 -24.71
CA ASP A 19 27.46 -33.76 -26.13
C ASP A 19 27.38 -32.32 -26.70
N HIS A 20 28.51 -31.77 -27.14
CA HIS A 20 28.67 -30.36 -27.56
C HIS A 20 27.77 -29.97 -28.76
N THR A 21 26.96 -30.90 -29.24
CA THR A 21 26.00 -30.75 -30.33
C THR A 21 24.63 -30.23 -29.87
N THR A 22 24.35 -30.24 -28.56
CA THR A 22 23.04 -29.84 -28.05
C THR A 22 22.93 -28.32 -27.92
N SER A 23 21.88 -27.71 -28.49
CA SER A 23 21.73 -26.26 -28.43
C SER A 23 21.56 -25.78 -26.97
N PRO A 24 22.09 -24.59 -26.62
CA PRO A 24 21.92 -23.98 -25.30
C PRO A 24 20.47 -23.96 -24.79
N ALA A 25 19.52 -23.63 -25.68
CA ALA A 25 18.10 -23.61 -25.37
C ALA A 25 17.55 -25.00 -25.04
N THR A 26 17.96 -26.01 -25.80
CA THR A 26 17.56 -27.41 -25.59
C THR A 26 18.09 -27.94 -24.25
N ALA A 27 19.34 -27.60 -23.90
CA ALA A 27 19.92 -27.97 -22.61
C ALA A 27 19.13 -27.39 -21.43
N ALA A 28 18.73 -26.12 -21.52
CA ALA A 28 17.90 -25.47 -20.50
C ALA A 28 16.52 -26.13 -20.34
N MET A 29 15.84 -26.42 -21.45
CA MET A 29 14.53 -27.09 -21.42
C MET A 29 14.64 -28.51 -20.86
N ASN A 30 15.69 -29.26 -21.21
CA ASN A 30 15.93 -30.60 -20.67
C ASN A 30 16.20 -30.55 -19.17
N MET A 31 16.96 -29.57 -18.69
CA MET A 31 17.19 -29.36 -17.26
C MET A 31 15.89 -29.04 -16.51
N ALA A 32 15.04 -28.16 -17.05
CA ALA A 32 13.72 -27.87 -16.50
C ALA A 32 12.81 -29.11 -16.45
N ALA A 33 12.80 -29.92 -17.51
CA ALA A 33 11.99 -31.14 -17.57
C ALA A 33 12.46 -32.19 -16.56
N ASN A 34 13.77 -32.35 -16.40
CA ASN A 34 14.35 -33.24 -15.39
C ASN A 34 14.03 -32.75 -13.98
N PHE A 35 14.15 -31.45 -13.71
CA PHE A 35 13.79 -30.87 -12.42
C PHE A 35 12.34 -31.17 -12.05
N TYR A 36 11.41 -30.93 -12.99
CA TYR A 36 10.00 -31.25 -12.76
C TYR A 36 9.79 -32.73 -12.43
N ARG A 37 10.40 -33.64 -13.21
CA ARG A 37 10.29 -35.10 -12.98
C ARG A 37 10.83 -35.49 -11.60
N ASP A 38 11.98 -34.97 -11.23
CA ASP A 38 12.63 -35.30 -9.96
C ASP A 38 11.83 -34.73 -8.77
N VAL A 39 11.27 -33.51 -8.89
CA VAL A 39 10.40 -32.92 -7.85
C VAL A 39 9.14 -33.75 -7.63
N GLN A 40 8.57 -34.32 -8.70
CA GLN A 40 7.41 -35.24 -8.59
C GLN A 40 7.79 -36.59 -7.96
N ALA A 41 9.06 -36.99 -8.02
CA ALA A 41 9.54 -38.23 -7.42
C ALA A 41 9.87 -38.07 -5.92
N CYS A 42 10.04 -36.85 -5.42
CA CYS A 42 10.28 -36.60 -3.99
C CYS A 42 9.04 -36.95 -3.16
N ALA A 43 9.20 -37.84 -2.17
CA ALA A 43 8.13 -38.26 -1.26
C ALA A 43 7.90 -37.26 -0.12
N ASN A 44 8.92 -36.48 0.23
CA ASN A 44 8.88 -35.59 1.39
C ASN A 44 9.64 -34.27 1.15
N LYS A 45 9.47 -33.33 2.09
CA LYS A 45 10.05 -31.98 2.04
C LYS A 45 11.58 -32.01 2.08
N HIS A 46 12.18 -32.98 2.78
CA HIS A 46 13.63 -33.07 2.93
C HIS A 46 14.31 -33.49 1.62
N GLU A 47 13.79 -34.54 0.96
CA GLU A 47 14.24 -34.95 -0.38
C GLU A 47 14.13 -33.80 -1.38
N ARG A 48 13.03 -33.03 -1.31
CA ARG A 48 12.85 -31.86 -2.16
C ARG A 48 13.88 -30.77 -1.88
N GLN A 49 14.23 -30.51 -0.62
CA GLN A 49 15.30 -29.58 -0.27
C GLN A 49 16.67 -30.06 -0.76
N GLN A 50 16.97 -31.36 -0.65
CA GLN A 50 18.20 -31.94 -1.18
C GLN A 50 18.27 -31.83 -2.70
N LEU A 51 17.15 -32.10 -3.39
CA LEU A 51 17.02 -31.91 -4.83
C LEU A 51 17.24 -30.45 -5.23
N HIS A 52 16.69 -29.50 -4.47
CA HIS A 52 16.89 -28.07 -4.72
C HIS A 52 18.38 -27.69 -4.65
N ARG A 53 19.13 -28.19 -3.65
CA ARG A 53 20.58 -28.01 -3.55
C ARG A 53 21.30 -28.62 -4.77
N GLN A 54 20.95 -29.85 -5.14
CA GLN A 54 21.53 -30.53 -6.29
C GLN A 54 21.33 -29.75 -7.60
N TYR A 55 20.13 -29.20 -7.83
CA TYR A 55 19.86 -28.41 -9.03
C TYR A 55 20.51 -27.02 -8.98
N ARG A 56 20.56 -26.37 -7.81
CA ARG A 56 21.35 -25.15 -7.63
C ARG A 56 22.81 -25.39 -8.06
N ASP A 57 23.44 -26.44 -7.53
CA ASP A 57 24.84 -26.74 -7.82
C ASP A 57 25.04 -27.07 -9.30
N LYS A 58 24.15 -27.86 -9.91
CA LYS A 58 24.16 -28.12 -11.36
C LYS A 58 24.04 -26.82 -12.16
N ILE A 59 23.16 -25.91 -11.77
CA ILE A 59 22.98 -24.62 -12.47
C ILE A 59 24.22 -23.74 -12.35
N LEU A 60 24.87 -23.71 -11.17
CA LEU A 60 26.10 -22.97 -10.95
C LEU A 60 27.27 -23.49 -11.80
N THR A 61 27.28 -24.79 -12.14
CA THR A 61 28.31 -25.35 -13.05
C THR A 61 28.07 -25.06 -14.53
N ILE A 62 26.86 -24.62 -14.90
CA ILE A 62 26.54 -24.29 -16.30
C ILE A 62 26.88 -22.82 -16.53
N ASP A 63 27.69 -22.56 -17.57
CA ASP A 63 28.22 -21.24 -17.94
C ASP A 63 27.10 -20.25 -18.41
N GLN A 64 27.21 -19.59 -19.57
CA GLN A 64 26.32 -18.47 -19.97
C GLN A 64 24.80 -18.73 -19.88
N LEU A 65 24.37 -20.00 -19.90
CA LEU A 65 22.97 -20.42 -19.73
C LEU A 65 22.49 -20.44 -18.28
N GLY A 66 23.40 -20.60 -17.33
CA GLY A 66 23.10 -20.74 -15.90
C GLY A 66 22.29 -19.56 -15.40
N ALA A 67 22.54 -18.34 -15.90
CA ALA A 67 21.81 -17.13 -15.54
C ALA A 67 20.30 -17.23 -15.87
N ASN A 68 19.94 -17.66 -17.07
CA ASN A 68 18.53 -17.78 -17.49
C ASN A 68 17.80 -18.88 -16.72
N ILE A 69 18.47 -20.01 -16.49
CA ILE A 69 17.89 -21.13 -15.73
C ILE A 69 17.75 -20.76 -14.26
N ALA A 70 18.78 -20.15 -13.66
CA ALA A 70 18.74 -19.67 -12.28
C ALA A 70 17.58 -18.67 -12.08
N ALA A 71 17.42 -17.71 -12.99
CA ALA A 71 16.32 -16.75 -12.95
C ALA A 71 14.94 -17.40 -13.05
N ALA A 72 14.81 -18.46 -13.85
CA ALA A 72 13.59 -19.23 -13.98
C ALA A 72 13.30 -20.11 -12.76
N PHE A 73 14.34 -20.63 -12.11
CA PHE A 73 14.23 -21.58 -11.00
C PHE A 73 14.11 -20.91 -9.63
N LEU A 74 14.57 -19.66 -9.50
CA LEU A 74 14.57 -18.90 -8.25
C LEU A 74 13.22 -18.98 -7.49
N PRO A 75 12.04 -18.83 -8.12
CA PRO A 75 10.77 -18.92 -7.39
C PRO A 75 10.47 -20.32 -6.83
N PHE A 76 10.99 -21.38 -7.45
CA PHE A 76 10.74 -22.77 -7.05
C PHE A 76 11.73 -23.27 -5.99
N LEU A 77 12.95 -22.75 -5.99
CA LEU A 77 13.99 -23.14 -5.02
C LEU A 77 13.86 -22.43 -3.66
N GLY A 78 13.05 -21.37 -3.61
CA GLY A 78 12.67 -20.63 -2.40
C GLY A 78 13.73 -19.62 -1.93
N PRO A 79 13.31 -18.55 -1.22
CA PRO A 79 14.24 -17.54 -0.71
C PRO A 79 15.18 -18.13 0.35
N SER A 80 16.43 -17.67 0.33
CA SER A 80 17.56 -18.11 1.15
C SER A 80 17.37 -17.91 2.68
N GLY A 81 16.29 -17.24 3.11
CA GLY A 81 16.11 -16.63 4.43
C GLY A 81 15.89 -17.55 5.63
N SER A 82 16.10 -18.86 5.53
CA SER A 82 16.01 -19.79 6.67
C SER A 82 17.13 -20.85 6.66
N ARG A 83 18.24 -20.57 5.97
CA ARG A 83 19.28 -21.58 5.74
C ARG A 83 20.43 -21.38 6.72
N GLU A 84 20.77 -22.48 7.40
CA GLU A 84 21.86 -22.59 8.36
C GLU A 84 23.16 -22.02 7.77
N GLY A 85 23.88 -21.21 8.56
CA GLY A 85 25.10 -20.54 8.11
C GLY A 85 26.18 -21.53 7.67
N GLY A 86 26.96 -21.16 6.65
CA GLY A 86 28.07 -21.96 6.11
C GLY A 86 28.19 -21.88 4.59
N ALA A 87 28.96 -22.79 4.00
CA ALA A 87 29.20 -22.87 2.55
C ALA A 87 27.92 -23.00 1.70
N ASP A 88 26.85 -23.59 2.25
CA ASP A 88 25.55 -23.68 1.57
C ASP A 88 24.97 -22.27 1.32
N ALA A 89 25.14 -21.33 2.26
CA ALA A 89 24.65 -19.96 2.15
C ALA A 89 25.39 -19.17 1.05
N GLU A 90 26.70 -19.37 0.92
CA GLU A 90 27.50 -18.76 -0.14
C GLU A 90 27.06 -19.25 -1.52
N GLN A 91 26.85 -20.56 -1.69
CA GLN A 91 26.33 -21.13 -2.94
C GLN A 91 24.93 -20.62 -3.28
N TRP A 92 24.07 -20.40 -2.29
CA TRP A 92 22.76 -19.76 -2.51
C TRP A 92 22.90 -18.29 -2.91
N SER A 93 23.82 -17.54 -2.29
CA SER A 93 24.14 -16.16 -2.69
C SER A 93 24.64 -16.09 -4.13
N ASP A 94 25.54 -17.01 -4.53
CA ASP A 94 26.03 -17.08 -5.91
C ASP A 94 24.92 -17.43 -6.90
N PHE A 95 24.02 -18.34 -6.51
CA PHE A 95 22.84 -18.67 -7.29
C PHE A 95 21.90 -17.47 -7.43
N ASP A 96 21.68 -16.71 -6.34
CA ASP A 96 20.87 -15.51 -6.35
C ASP A 96 21.48 -14.43 -7.26
N ARG A 97 22.80 -14.20 -7.19
CA ARG A 97 23.52 -13.30 -8.09
C ARG A 97 23.39 -13.73 -9.56
N LEU A 98 23.54 -15.03 -9.82
CA LEU A 98 23.38 -15.62 -11.16
C LEU A 98 21.94 -15.43 -11.68
N ALA A 99 20.94 -15.64 -10.83
CA ALA A 99 19.53 -15.44 -11.14
C ALA A 99 19.22 -13.96 -11.42
N GLN A 100 19.76 -13.02 -10.64
CA GLN A 100 19.59 -11.59 -10.88
C GLN A 100 20.20 -11.15 -12.22
N ARG A 101 21.38 -11.68 -12.58
CA ARG A 101 21.96 -11.48 -13.92
C ARG A 101 21.01 -11.94 -15.02
N GLY A 102 20.38 -13.11 -14.86
CA GLY A 102 19.38 -13.62 -15.81
C GLY A 102 18.07 -12.82 -15.85
N LYS A 103 17.68 -12.16 -14.75
CA LYS A 103 16.54 -11.22 -14.75
C LYS A 103 16.84 -9.99 -15.61
N ASN A 104 18.07 -9.49 -15.55
CA ASN A 104 18.53 -8.29 -16.24
C ASN A 104 18.86 -8.49 -17.74
N MET A 105 18.84 -9.73 -18.24
CA MET A 105 19.05 -10.00 -19.66
C MET A 105 17.93 -9.40 -20.52
N ARG A 106 18.32 -8.53 -21.47
CA ARG A 106 17.42 -7.85 -22.41
C ARG A 106 17.22 -8.61 -23.73
N ASP A 107 18.06 -9.60 -24.00
CA ASP A 107 17.94 -10.44 -25.19
C ASP A 107 16.60 -11.21 -25.19
N ARG A 108 15.85 -11.04 -26.27
CA ARG A 108 14.54 -11.67 -26.48
C ARG A 108 14.62 -13.19 -26.43
N GLN A 109 15.68 -13.81 -26.95
CA GLN A 109 15.83 -15.26 -26.96
C GLN A 109 16.08 -15.81 -25.55
N SER A 110 16.96 -15.18 -24.79
CA SER A 110 17.25 -15.47 -23.38
C SER A 110 16.00 -15.34 -22.52
N GLN A 111 15.23 -14.26 -22.70
CA GLN A 111 13.96 -14.09 -22.01
C GLN A 111 12.96 -15.20 -22.37
N HIS A 112 12.91 -15.61 -23.64
CA HIS A 112 12.06 -16.72 -24.09
C HIS A 112 12.48 -18.02 -23.41
N ILE A 113 13.77 -18.37 -23.45
CA ILE A 113 14.33 -19.57 -22.80
C ILE A 113 14.04 -19.56 -21.30
N ARG A 114 14.25 -18.42 -20.61
CA ARG A 114 13.95 -18.24 -19.19
C ARG A 114 12.49 -18.57 -18.88
N HIS A 115 11.54 -17.95 -19.58
CA HIS A 115 10.12 -18.16 -19.30
C HIS A 115 9.63 -19.55 -19.71
N GLN A 116 10.13 -20.12 -20.81
CA GLN A 116 9.84 -21.52 -21.18
C GLN A 116 10.35 -22.48 -20.09
N SER A 117 11.59 -22.30 -19.65
CA SER A 117 12.20 -23.15 -18.62
C SER A 117 11.43 -23.08 -17.31
N GLY A 118 10.95 -21.91 -16.91
CA GLY A 118 10.17 -21.76 -15.69
C GLY A 118 8.78 -22.42 -15.77
N VAL A 119 8.08 -22.33 -16.91
CA VAL A 119 6.80 -23.04 -17.11
C VAL A 119 7.04 -24.56 -17.11
N ILE A 120 8.10 -25.04 -17.78
CA ILE A 120 8.46 -26.46 -17.81
C ILE A 120 8.85 -26.96 -16.42
N ALA A 121 9.59 -26.18 -15.64
CA ALA A 121 9.98 -26.54 -14.28
C ALA A 121 8.77 -26.69 -13.34
N ALA A 122 7.72 -25.89 -13.55
CA ALA A 122 6.49 -25.97 -12.77
C ALA A 122 5.58 -27.12 -13.21
N TRP A 123 5.35 -27.29 -14.52
CA TRP A 123 4.26 -28.12 -15.04
C TRP A 123 4.70 -29.25 -15.98
N GLY A 124 5.99 -29.38 -16.25
CA GLY A 124 6.56 -30.44 -17.09
C GLY A 124 6.53 -30.13 -18.59
N GLY A 125 7.52 -30.67 -19.31
CA GLY A 125 7.73 -30.42 -20.74
C GLY A 125 6.67 -31.05 -21.65
N GLU A 126 6.15 -32.23 -21.30
CA GLU A 126 5.15 -32.94 -22.11
C GLU A 126 3.86 -32.11 -22.27
N ARG A 127 3.41 -31.46 -21.20
CA ARG A 127 2.21 -30.61 -21.19
C ARG A 127 2.46 -29.32 -21.96
N PHE A 128 3.62 -28.70 -21.72
CA PHE A 128 4.05 -27.48 -22.40
C PHE A 128 4.03 -27.65 -23.93
N HIS A 129 4.61 -28.75 -24.42
CA HIS A 129 4.64 -29.07 -25.85
C HIS A 129 3.30 -29.53 -26.40
N TYR A 130 2.53 -30.31 -25.63
CA TYR A 130 1.19 -30.75 -26.06
C TYR A 130 0.28 -29.56 -26.41
N TYR A 131 0.32 -28.49 -25.60
CA TYR A 131 -0.44 -27.27 -25.86
C TYR A 131 0.25 -26.28 -26.81
N GLY A 132 1.45 -26.58 -27.32
CA GLY A 132 2.18 -25.69 -28.24
C GLY A 132 2.57 -24.36 -27.62
N TRP A 133 2.79 -24.32 -26.31
CA TRP A 133 3.11 -23.09 -25.60
C TRP A 133 4.52 -22.57 -25.94
N GLU A 134 5.35 -23.37 -26.61
CA GLU A 134 6.65 -22.92 -27.13
C GLU A 134 6.54 -21.77 -28.15
N ALA A 135 5.42 -21.70 -28.87
CA ALA A 135 5.15 -20.69 -29.89
C ALA A 135 4.47 -19.43 -29.36
N LEU A 136 4.22 -19.34 -28.04
CA LEU A 136 3.59 -18.16 -27.43
C LEU A 136 4.42 -16.90 -27.67
N PRO A 137 3.81 -15.74 -27.92
CA PRO A 137 4.52 -14.46 -27.87
C PRO A 137 5.13 -14.25 -26.48
N LEU A 138 6.34 -13.69 -26.43
CA LEU A 138 7.08 -13.47 -25.18
C LEU A 138 6.25 -12.80 -24.05
N PRO A 139 5.43 -11.76 -24.30
CA PRO A 139 4.58 -11.18 -23.24
C PRO A 139 3.59 -12.18 -22.62
N LEU A 140 3.00 -13.04 -23.45
CA LEU A 140 2.02 -14.04 -22.98
C LEU A 140 2.73 -15.22 -22.31
N LEU A 141 3.88 -15.62 -22.82
CA LEU A 141 4.72 -16.62 -22.17
C LEU A 141 5.20 -16.15 -20.79
N ARG A 142 5.53 -14.86 -20.63
CA ARG A 142 5.84 -14.26 -19.32
C ARG A 142 4.65 -14.34 -18.37
N GLN A 143 3.43 -14.00 -18.82
CA GLN A 143 2.21 -14.12 -18.00
C GLN A 143 1.93 -15.57 -17.60
N LEU A 144 2.13 -16.51 -18.52
CA LEU A 144 1.99 -17.94 -18.23
C LEU A 144 3.03 -18.42 -17.22
N HIS A 145 4.28 -17.94 -17.31
CA HIS A 145 5.31 -18.21 -16.33
C HIS A 145 4.98 -17.64 -14.95
N GLU A 146 4.48 -16.40 -14.87
CA GLU A 146 4.01 -15.82 -13.60
C GLU A 146 2.87 -16.63 -12.98
N LEU A 147 1.93 -17.11 -13.80
CA LEU A 147 0.86 -18.01 -13.35
C LEU A 147 1.43 -19.34 -12.83
N ALA A 148 2.45 -19.90 -13.50
CA ALA A 148 3.13 -21.12 -13.08
C ALA A 148 3.89 -20.98 -11.76
N VAL A 149 4.42 -19.79 -11.49
CA VAL A 149 5.05 -19.47 -10.20
C VAL A 149 4.01 -19.38 -9.08
N LEU A 150 2.85 -18.77 -9.34
CA LEU A 150 1.78 -18.64 -8.35
C LEU A 150 1.03 -19.95 -8.09
N VAL A 151 0.84 -20.77 -9.13
CA VAL A 151 0.10 -22.03 -9.08
C VAL A 151 0.96 -23.15 -9.68
N PRO A 152 1.99 -23.62 -8.94
CA PRO A 152 2.93 -24.63 -9.45
C PRO A 152 2.29 -26.02 -9.60
N CYS A 153 1.16 -26.27 -8.93
CA CYS A 153 0.45 -27.53 -9.04
C CYS A 153 -0.39 -27.57 -10.33
N TRP A 154 -0.13 -28.57 -11.19
CA TRP A 154 -0.79 -28.69 -12.50
C TRP A 154 -2.32 -28.83 -12.38
N THR A 155 -2.81 -29.63 -11.44
CA THR A 155 -4.26 -29.84 -11.28
C THR A 155 -4.96 -28.53 -10.93
N ASP A 156 -4.37 -27.75 -10.02
CA ASP A 156 -4.95 -26.49 -9.55
C ASP A 156 -4.98 -25.42 -10.66
N VAL A 157 -3.94 -25.37 -11.51
CA VAL A 157 -3.96 -24.42 -12.64
C VAL A 157 -4.88 -24.87 -13.77
N VAL A 158 -5.00 -26.17 -14.04
CA VAL A 158 -5.94 -26.69 -15.04
C VAL A 158 -7.36 -26.37 -14.64
N ASP A 159 -7.67 -26.57 -13.36
CA ASP A 159 -8.91 -26.14 -12.78
C ASP A 159 -9.09 -24.64 -13.03
N LEU A 160 -8.19 -23.79 -12.54
CA LEU A 160 -8.31 -22.35 -12.69
C LEU A 160 -8.53 -21.90 -14.15
N LEU A 161 -7.76 -22.45 -15.10
CA LEU A 161 -7.91 -22.18 -16.54
C LEU A 161 -9.26 -22.67 -17.08
N ASN A 162 -9.70 -23.89 -16.71
CA ASN A 162 -11.00 -24.43 -17.09
C ASN A 162 -12.15 -23.53 -16.64
N SER A 163 -12.09 -22.99 -15.42
CA SER A 163 -13.09 -22.05 -14.91
C SER A 163 -13.18 -20.79 -15.78
N LYS A 164 -12.04 -20.18 -16.13
CA LYS A 164 -12.03 -18.97 -16.97
C LYS A 164 -12.48 -19.24 -18.40
N MET A 165 -12.05 -20.36 -18.98
CA MET A 165 -12.49 -20.80 -20.30
C MET A 165 -14.01 -21.06 -20.35
N LEU A 166 -14.57 -21.71 -19.33
CA LEU A 166 -16.01 -21.94 -19.22
C LEU A 166 -16.79 -20.64 -19.07
N ALA A 167 -16.33 -19.70 -18.24
CA ALA A 167 -16.96 -18.39 -18.11
C ALA A 167 -16.98 -17.65 -19.46
N ARG A 168 -15.89 -17.68 -20.22
CA ARG A 168 -15.82 -17.13 -21.58
C ARG A 168 -16.78 -17.83 -22.54
N HIS A 169 -16.85 -19.16 -22.50
CA HIS A 169 -17.77 -19.96 -23.30
C HIS A 169 -19.24 -19.63 -23.00
N GLU A 170 -19.58 -19.50 -21.72
CA GLU A 170 -20.92 -19.18 -21.25
C GLU A 170 -21.35 -17.78 -21.71
N LEU A 171 -20.45 -16.79 -21.65
CA LEU A 171 -20.71 -15.45 -22.17
C LEU A 171 -21.06 -15.47 -23.67
N ARG A 172 -20.42 -16.34 -24.44
CA ARG A 172 -20.74 -16.54 -25.86
C ARG A 172 -22.11 -17.20 -26.03
N MET A 173 -22.33 -18.34 -25.38
CA MET A 173 -23.52 -19.17 -25.60
C MET A 173 -24.81 -18.57 -25.04
N LEU A 174 -24.77 -18.01 -23.83
CA LEU A 174 -25.99 -17.56 -23.13
C LEU A 174 -26.34 -16.10 -23.40
N ARG A 175 -25.34 -15.22 -23.50
CA ARG A 175 -25.59 -13.78 -23.66
C ARG A 175 -25.64 -13.35 -25.13
N GLY A 176 -25.47 -14.29 -26.06
CA GLY A 176 -25.41 -14.00 -27.49
C GLY A 176 -24.29 -13.02 -27.85
N ASN A 177 -23.22 -12.98 -27.04
CA ASN A 177 -22.15 -12.02 -27.25
C ASN A 177 -21.30 -12.45 -28.46
N ASN A 178 -21.64 -11.86 -29.60
CA ASN A 178 -20.88 -11.66 -30.84
C ASN A 178 -19.35 -11.72 -30.74
N LYS A 179 -18.78 -11.20 -29.65
CA LYS A 179 -17.35 -10.96 -29.51
C LYS A 179 -16.60 -12.02 -28.69
N ALA A 180 -17.30 -12.79 -27.85
CA ALA A 180 -16.67 -13.86 -27.08
C ALA A 180 -16.39 -15.07 -27.98
N LEU A 181 -15.20 -15.66 -27.84
CA LEU A 181 -14.78 -16.85 -28.58
C LEU A 181 -15.24 -18.11 -27.85
N LEU A 182 -15.53 -19.18 -28.59
CA LEU A 182 -15.74 -20.50 -28.00
C LEU A 182 -14.42 -21.10 -27.49
N ILE A 183 -14.51 -22.14 -26.67
CA ILE A 183 -13.31 -22.87 -26.22
C ILE A 183 -12.69 -23.54 -27.45
N GLY A 184 -11.36 -23.45 -27.60
CA GLY A 184 -10.65 -23.89 -28.81
C GLY A 184 -10.74 -22.95 -30.01
N GLU A 185 -11.55 -21.87 -29.94
CA GLU A 185 -11.43 -20.76 -30.88
C GLU A 185 -10.40 -19.75 -30.36
N HIS A 186 -9.58 -19.23 -31.29
CA HIS A 186 -8.59 -18.22 -30.99
C HIS A 186 -8.88 -16.95 -31.80
N SER A 187 -8.59 -15.80 -31.21
CA SER A 187 -8.65 -14.53 -31.93
C SER A 187 -7.67 -14.56 -33.10
N ALA A 188 -7.96 -13.87 -34.20
CA ALA A 188 -7.02 -13.77 -35.32
C ALA A 188 -5.67 -13.12 -34.92
N ALA A 189 -5.68 -12.33 -33.84
CA ALA A 189 -4.50 -11.74 -33.22
C ALA A 189 -3.74 -12.72 -32.31
N SER A 190 -4.36 -13.83 -31.90
CA SER A 190 -3.69 -14.88 -31.13
C SER A 190 -2.73 -15.63 -32.05
N LYS A 191 -1.44 -15.60 -31.69
CA LYS A 191 -0.42 -16.45 -32.30
C LYS A 191 -0.48 -17.89 -31.79
N VAL A 192 -1.32 -18.16 -30.79
CA VAL A 192 -1.65 -19.51 -30.32
C VAL A 192 -2.67 -20.06 -31.28
N GLN A 193 -2.20 -20.74 -32.33
CA GLN A 193 -3.05 -21.44 -33.30
C GLN A 193 -2.84 -22.96 -33.21
N ASN A 194 -2.21 -23.45 -32.15
CA ASN A 194 -2.09 -24.89 -31.95
C ASN A 194 -3.48 -25.44 -31.64
N ARG A 195 -3.93 -26.41 -32.46
CA ARG A 195 -5.23 -27.07 -32.35
C ARG A 195 -5.46 -27.76 -31.01
N HIS A 196 -4.39 -28.02 -30.27
CA HIS A 196 -4.44 -28.67 -28.96
C HIS A 196 -4.59 -27.70 -27.80
N SER A 197 -4.32 -26.40 -27.96
CA SER A 197 -4.50 -25.41 -26.87
C SER A 197 -5.92 -24.87 -26.85
N PRO A 198 -6.77 -25.22 -25.89
CA PRO A 198 -8.08 -24.57 -25.77
C PRO A 198 -8.01 -23.16 -25.19
N VAL A 199 -6.86 -22.80 -24.60
CA VAL A 199 -6.62 -21.58 -23.82
C VAL A 199 -6.35 -20.39 -24.74
N GLU A 200 -7.11 -19.31 -24.53
CA GLU A 200 -6.91 -18.02 -25.18
C GLU A 200 -6.14 -17.06 -24.26
N ARG A 201 -5.59 -15.98 -24.83
CA ARG A 201 -4.85 -14.95 -24.09
C ARG A 201 -5.63 -14.43 -22.88
N SER A 202 -6.90 -14.12 -23.05
CA SER A 202 -7.80 -13.63 -22.01
C SER A 202 -8.00 -14.62 -20.87
N ASP A 203 -7.95 -15.93 -21.15
CA ASP A 203 -8.06 -16.97 -20.13
C ASP A 203 -6.81 -16.99 -19.24
N ILE A 204 -5.60 -16.87 -19.82
CA ILE A 204 -4.33 -16.77 -19.08
C ILE A 204 -4.31 -15.53 -18.19
N ILE A 205 -4.71 -14.38 -18.73
CA ILE A 205 -4.75 -13.11 -17.98
C ILE A 205 -5.76 -13.21 -16.83
N SER A 206 -6.98 -13.69 -17.10
CA SER A 206 -8.02 -13.84 -16.09
C SER A 206 -7.65 -14.85 -15.00
N ALA A 207 -6.93 -15.92 -15.37
CA ALA A 207 -6.41 -16.90 -14.43
C ALA A 207 -5.29 -16.29 -13.58
N LEU A 208 -4.37 -15.55 -14.18
CA LEU A 208 -3.30 -14.85 -13.48
C LEU A 208 -3.84 -13.82 -12.47
N GLU A 209 -4.83 -13.02 -12.88
CA GLU A 209 -5.52 -12.07 -12.00
C GLU A 209 -6.20 -12.78 -10.83
N ALA A 210 -6.91 -13.87 -11.10
CA ALA A 210 -7.55 -14.67 -10.04
C ALA A 210 -6.54 -15.33 -9.08
N ALA A 211 -5.40 -15.81 -9.60
CA ALA A 211 -4.31 -16.36 -8.78
C ALA A 211 -3.68 -15.27 -7.89
N ARG A 212 -3.50 -14.05 -8.41
CA ARG A 212 -3.01 -12.89 -7.65
C ARG A 212 -3.98 -12.48 -6.54
N GLN A 213 -5.28 -12.60 -6.77
CA GLN A 213 -6.33 -12.27 -5.80
C GLN A 213 -6.43 -13.25 -4.60
N ARG A 214 -5.59 -14.30 -4.55
CA ARG A 214 -5.45 -15.24 -3.41
C ARG A 214 -6.78 -15.71 -2.81
N ALA A 215 -7.70 -16.20 -3.64
CA ALA A 215 -8.64 -17.21 -3.14
C ALA A 215 -7.79 -18.38 -2.64
N THR A 216 -8.09 -18.91 -1.44
CA THR A 216 -7.38 -20.11 -0.99
C THR A 216 -7.56 -21.20 -2.05
N PRO A 217 -6.57 -22.09 -2.29
CA PRO A 217 -6.74 -23.20 -3.23
C PRO A 217 -8.00 -24.03 -2.96
N LEU A 218 -8.45 -24.05 -1.69
CA LEU A 218 -9.69 -24.69 -1.27
C LEU A 218 -10.96 -23.93 -1.72
N ASP A 219 -11.00 -22.61 -1.56
CA ASP A 219 -12.11 -21.76 -2.04
C ASP A 219 -12.22 -21.81 -3.56
N LEU A 220 -11.07 -21.80 -4.24
CA LEU A 220 -10.99 -22.01 -5.68
C LEU A 220 -11.56 -23.38 -6.04
N ARG A 221 -11.07 -24.47 -5.45
CA ARG A 221 -11.61 -25.82 -5.70
C ARG A 221 -13.11 -25.91 -5.45
N GLN A 222 -13.65 -25.31 -4.40
CA GLN A 222 -15.10 -25.32 -4.14
C GLN A 222 -15.90 -24.48 -5.14
N GLN A 223 -15.44 -23.27 -5.48
CA GLN A 223 -16.07 -22.45 -6.53
C GLN A 223 -16.02 -23.14 -7.89
N MET A 224 -14.99 -23.95 -8.09
CA MET A 224 -14.71 -24.69 -9.30
C MET A 224 -15.48 -25.98 -9.44
N ASP A 225 -15.60 -26.77 -8.38
CA ASP A 225 -16.52 -27.90 -8.30
C ASP A 225 -17.94 -27.41 -8.54
N LEU A 226 -18.32 -26.28 -7.90
CA LEU A 226 -19.60 -25.63 -8.15
C LEU A 226 -19.73 -25.13 -9.60
N ALA A 227 -18.72 -24.54 -10.22
CA ALA A 227 -18.80 -24.03 -11.59
C ALA A 227 -18.80 -25.16 -12.64
N ALA A 228 -18.03 -26.23 -12.41
CA ALA A 228 -17.98 -27.42 -13.24
C ALA A 228 -19.29 -28.22 -13.16
N GLU A 229 -19.94 -28.25 -11.98
CA GLU A 229 -21.29 -28.80 -11.82
C GLU A 229 -22.38 -27.85 -12.37
N LYS A 230 -22.16 -26.53 -12.33
CA LYS A 230 -23.15 -25.50 -12.67
C LYS A 230 -23.00 -24.86 -14.06
N VAL A 231 -22.52 -25.58 -15.08
CA VAL A 231 -22.94 -25.23 -16.45
C VAL A 231 -24.42 -25.65 -16.62
N LYS A 232 -25.29 -24.98 -15.88
CA LYS A 232 -26.75 -25.21 -15.73
C LYS A 232 -27.17 -26.67 -15.55
N GLY A 233 -26.36 -27.49 -14.87
CA GLY A 233 -26.66 -28.91 -14.64
C GLY A 233 -26.64 -29.78 -15.90
N ALA A 234 -26.12 -29.26 -17.01
CA ALA A 234 -25.91 -30.03 -18.24
C ALA A 234 -24.45 -30.50 -18.31
N SER A 235 -24.24 -31.75 -18.71
CA SER A 235 -22.89 -32.33 -18.85
C SER A 235 -22.07 -31.57 -19.90
N LEU A 236 -20.73 -31.57 -19.78
CA LEU A 236 -19.83 -30.95 -20.77
C LEU A 236 -20.13 -31.42 -22.21
N GLY A 237 -20.51 -32.70 -22.38
CA GLY A 237 -20.91 -33.26 -23.68
C GLY A 237 -22.12 -32.57 -24.31
N ALA A 238 -23.06 -32.02 -23.52
CA ALA A 238 -24.20 -31.27 -24.02
C ALA A 238 -23.79 -29.95 -24.72
N PHE A 239 -22.60 -29.43 -24.39
CA PHE A 239 -22.00 -28.25 -25.02
C PHE A 239 -20.98 -28.61 -26.10
N GLY A 240 -20.84 -29.89 -26.45
CA GLY A 240 -19.80 -30.35 -27.36
C GLY A 240 -18.39 -30.15 -26.79
N LEU A 241 -18.23 -30.26 -25.48
CA LEU A 241 -16.95 -30.15 -24.77
C LEU A 241 -16.58 -31.49 -24.12
N LYS A 242 -15.28 -31.76 -23.99
CA LYS A 242 -14.72 -32.91 -23.27
C LYS A 242 -13.44 -32.51 -22.55
N ARG A 243 -12.96 -33.34 -21.62
CA ARG A 243 -11.62 -33.18 -21.03
C ARG A 243 -10.58 -33.93 -21.90
N ASP A 244 -9.43 -33.32 -22.11
CA ASP A 244 -8.30 -33.95 -22.82
C ASP A 244 -7.43 -34.83 -21.90
N LEU A 245 -6.28 -35.30 -22.42
CA LEU A 245 -5.34 -36.15 -21.68
C LEU A 245 -4.83 -35.53 -20.37
N TYR A 246 -4.74 -34.20 -20.30
CA TYR A 246 -4.27 -33.46 -19.12
C TYR A 246 -5.41 -32.75 -18.38
N SER A 247 -6.65 -33.19 -18.60
CA SER A 247 -7.88 -32.71 -17.97
C SER A 247 -8.32 -31.29 -18.34
N MET A 248 -7.73 -30.69 -19.36
CA MET A 248 -8.15 -29.38 -19.87
C MET A 248 -9.39 -29.54 -20.74
N ILE A 249 -10.33 -28.60 -20.63
CA ILE A 249 -11.59 -28.65 -21.40
C ILE A 249 -11.31 -28.25 -22.85
N VAL A 250 -11.62 -29.14 -23.78
CA VAL A 250 -11.43 -28.98 -25.23
C VAL A 250 -12.74 -29.24 -25.99
N PRO A 251 -12.89 -28.73 -27.22
CA PRO A 251 -14.00 -29.11 -28.08
C PRO A 251 -14.01 -30.61 -28.38
N SER A 252 -15.20 -31.20 -28.38
CA SER A 252 -15.43 -32.55 -28.90
C SER A 252 -15.42 -32.48 -30.43
N VAL A 253 -14.21 -32.56 -31.00
CA VAL A 253 -14.03 -32.68 -32.44
C VAL A 253 -14.66 -34.00 -32.88
N ASN A 254 -15.80 -33.89 -33.57
CA ASN A 254 -16.60 -34.96 -34.19
C ASN A 254 -17.63 -35.64 -33.29
N GLY A 255 -18.89 -35.58 -33.74
CA GLY A 255 -19.91 -36.57 -33.43
C GLY A 255 -19.56 -37.91 -34.08
N ASP A 256 -18.43 -38.49 -33.67
CA ASP A 256 -18.20 -39.91 -33.86
C ASP A 256 -19.22 -40.61 -32.97
N GLY A 257 -20.37 -40.95 -33.56
CA GLY A 257 -21.48 -41.67 -32.95
C GLY A 257 -21.11 -43.11 -32.56
N SER A 258 -19.93 -43.31 -31.98
CA SER A 258 -19.65 -44.50 -31.19
C SER A 258 -20.30 -44.29 -29.83
N ASP A 259 -21.40 -45.01 -29.59
CA ASP A 259 -21.94 -45.27 -28.26
C ASP A 259 -20.79 -45.60 -27.30
N GLU A 260 -20.35 -44.63 -26.51
CA GLU A 260 -19.58 -44.89 -25.30
C GLU A 260 -20.50 -45.63 -24.33
N THR A 261 -20.47 -46.95 -24.46
CA THR A 261 -20.96 -47.87 -23.43
C THR A 261 -20.23 -47.53 -22.13
N ALA A 262 -21.03 -47.04 -21.17
CA ALA A 262 -20.59 -46.70 -19.83
C ALA A 262 -19.77 -47.83 -19.21
N SER A 263 -18.45 -47.65 -19.14
CA SER A 263 -17.59 -48.43 -18.24
C SER A 263 -17.73 -47.82 -16.84
N SER A 264 -18.86 -48.15 -16.21
CA SER A 264 -19.14 -47.96 -14.79
C SER A 264 -18.31 -48.96 -13.99
N SER A 265 -17.34 -48.48 -13.22
CA SER A 265 -16.68 -49.26 -12.19
C SER A 265 -17.64 -49.59 -11.05
N PHE A 266 -17.61 -50.87 -10.70
CA PHE A 266 -18.26 -51.58 -9.60
C PHE A 266 -18.42 -50.83 -8.27
N SER A 267 -19.62 -50.90 -7.70
CA SER A 267 -19.83 -51.29 -6.30
C SER A 267 -21.19 -51.97 -6.13
N PHE A 268 -21.17 -53.19 -5.58
CA PHE A 268 -22.33 -53.99 -5.19
C PHE A 268 -22.86 -53.51 -3.83
N SER A 269 -24.17 -53.29 -3.71
CA SER A 269 -25.05 -53.93 -2.72
C SER A 269 -26.48 -53.39 -2.83
N SER A 270 -27.41 -54.32 -3.03
CA SER A 270 -28.83 -54.14 -3.34
C SER A 270 -29.70 -53.93 -2.10
N THR A 271 -30.74 -53.09 -2.18
CA THR A 271 -32.12 -53.50 -1.79
C THR A 271 -33.20 -52.62 -2.45
N SER A 272 -34.25 -53.30 -2.93
CA SER A 272 -35.57 -52.91 -3.48
C SER A 272 -36.29 -51.73 -2.79
N GLN A 273 -37.22 -50.93 -3.34
CA GLN A 273 -38.26 -51.06 -4.40
C GLN A 273 -38.87 -49.63 -4.68
N PRO A 274 -39.58 -49.35 -5.80
CA PRO A 274 -40.15 -48.03 -6.16
C PRO A 274 -41.72 -48.02 -6.11
N PRO A 275 -42.47 -47.04 -6.68
CA PRO A 275 -42.37 -45.57 -6.76
C PRO A 275 -43.72 -44.83 -6.43
N ASP A 276 -43.71 -43.50 -6.36
CA ASP A 276 -44.78 -42.56 -6.79
C ASP A 276 -44.28 -41.13 -6.46
N GLY A 277 -44.39 -40.06 -7.23
CA GLY A 277 -44.97 -39.75 -8.53
C GLY A 277 -44.93 -38.21 -8.62
N SER A 278 -44.39 -37.62 -9.69
CA SER A 278 -44.53 -36.17 -9.90
C SER A 278 -44.28 -35.75 -11.35
N ALA A 279 -45.18 -34.89 -11.82
CA ALA A 279 -45.47 -34.51 -13.19
C ALA A 279 -44.38 -33.66 -13.89
N PRO A 280 -44.37 -33.62 -15.24
CA PRO A 280 -43.43 -32.78 -16.00
C PRO A 280 -43.99 -31.37 -16.22
N LEU A 281 -43.17 -30.36 -15.89
CA LEU A 281 -43.38 -28.97 -16.26
C LEU A 281 -43.02 -28.74 -17.74
N LYS A 282 -43.92 -28.03 -18.43
CA LYS A 282 -43.88 -27.71 -19.85
C LYS A 282 -42.85 -26.60 -20.15
N VAL A 283 -42.00 -26.81 -21.15
CA VAL A 283 -41.20 -25.75 -21.81
C VAL A 283 -41.76 -25.55 -23.24
N PRO A 284 -42.04 -24.32 -23.69
CA PRO A 284 -42.65 -24.07 -24.99
C PRO A 284 -41.62 -24.08 -26.14
N LYS A 285 -41.92 -24.89 -27.18
CA LYS A 285 -41.33 -24.81 -28.52
C LYS A 285 -42.00 -23.71 -29.34
N ARG A 286 -41.21 -22.86 -30.01
CA ARG A 286 -41.39 -22.53 -31.45
C ARG A 286 -40.33 -21.52 -31.94
N ILE A 287 -39.43 -21.96 -32.82
CA ILE A 287 -38.98 -21.14 -33.95
C ILE A 287 -39.16 -22.01 -35.21
N ARG A 288 -39.83 -21.42 -36.20
CA ARG A 288 -40.16 -22.00 -37.50
C ARG A 288 -38.93 -22.11 -38.37
N SER A 289 -38.98 -23.12 -39.22
CA SER A 289 -37.94 -23.63 -40.11
C SER A 289 -38.09 -23.15 -41.57
N VAL A 290 -36.97 -23.31 -42.30
CA VAL A 290 -36.76 -23.49 -43.78
C VAL A 290 -37.06 -22.31 -44.74
N PRO A 291 -36.50 -22.28 -45.98
CA PRO A 291 -35.48 -23.17 -46.58
C PRO A 291 -34.34 -22.56 -47.43
N SER A 292 -33.33 -23.41 -47.59
CA SER A 292 -32.22 -23.45 -48.54
C SER A 292 -32.65 -23.56 -50.01
N SER A 293 -31.88 -22.97 -50.94
CA SER A 293 -31.66 -23.56 -52.28
C SER A 293 -30.38 -23.08 -53.00
N ALA A 294 -29.61 -24.06 -53.49
CA ALA A 294 -28.82 -24.13 -54.74
C ALA A 294 -27.67 -23.11 -54.97
N GLN A 295 -26.39 -23.50 -54.85
CA GLN A 295 -25.53 -24.28 -55.79
C GLN A 295 -24.66 -23.39 -56.74
N PRO A 296 -23.51 -23.91 -57.23
CA PRO A 296 -22.23 -23.19 -57.28
C PRO A 296 -21.73 -22.89 -58.70
N SER A 297 -20.71 -22.03 -58.85
CA SER A 297 -19.80 -22.08 -60.02
C SER A 297 -18.44 -21.38 -59.79
N LYS A 298 -17.44 -22.00 -60.42
CA LYS A 298 -15.99 -21.78 -60.43
C LYS A 298 -15.57 -20.56 -61.27
N ARG A 299 -14.44 -19.89 -60.93
CA ARG A 299 -13.18 -19.76 -61.73
C ARG A 299 -12.41 -18.45 -61.49
N LEU A 300 -11.10 -18.64 -61.22
CA LEU A 300 -9.90 -17.98 -61.78
C LEU A 300 -9.74 -16.44 -61.81
N ALA A 301 -8.70 -16.03 -61.08
CA ALA A 301 -7.50 -15.29 -61.53
C ALA A 301 -7.52 -13.78 -61.85
N ALA A 302 -6.42 -13.17 -61.37
CA ALA A 302 -5.66 -12.02 -61.89
C ALA A 302 -6.09 -10.59 -61.52
N SER A 303 -5.21 -9.96 -60.71
CA SER A 303 -4.50 -8.69 -60.97
C SER A 303 -5.21 -7.58 -61.76
N SER A 304 -5.40 -6.41 -61.13
CA SER A 304 -4.73 -5.15 -61.56
C SER A 304 -5.17 -3.92 -60.74
N GLU A 305 -4.16 -3.16 -60.33
CA GLU A 305 -4.03 -1.70 -60.19
C GLU A 305 -5.24 -0.72 -60.32
N ARG A 306 -5.19 0.25 -59.38
CA ARG A 306 -5.32 1.73 -59.52
C ARG A 306 -6.70 2.42 -59.66
N ARG A 307 -6.79 3.46 -58.82
CA ARG A 307 -7.42 4.81 -58.97
C ARG A 307 -8.87 5.05 -58.50
N LEU A 308 -8.93 5.79 -57.39
CA LEU A 308 -9.76 6.96 -57.06
C LEU A 308 -10.78 7.48 -58.11
N THR A 309 -12.03 7.61 -57.68
CA THR A 309 -13.00 8.74 -57.86
C THR A 309 -14.28 8.38 -57.07
N ARG A 310 -14.67 9.09 -56.00
CA ARG A 310 -15.43 10.36 -55.87
C ARG A 310 -16.97 10.22 -56.03
N ALA A 311 -17.68 10.87 -55.10
CA ALA A 311 -19.12 11.25 -55.04
C ALA A 311 -20.08 10.18 -54.48
N ALA A 312 -20.77 10.37 -53.34
CA ALA A 312 -21.69 11.43 -52.87
C ALA A 312 -23.17 11.12 -53.16
N VAL A 313 -23.97 11.08 -52.08
CA VAL A 313 -25.42 11.30 -52.00
C VAL A 313 -25.58 12.09 -50.69
N ILE A 314 -25.64 13.43 -50.74
CA ILE A 314 -26.84 14.28 -50.81
C ILE A 314 -27.78 13.97 -49.64
N ASP A 315 -27.83 14.75 -48.54
CA ASP A 315 -28.03 16.21 -48.35
C ASP A 315 -29.51 16.61 -48.35
N SER A 316 -29.75 17.77 -47.74
CA SER A 316 -30.97 18.57 -47.60
C SER A 316 -31.73 18.42 -46.28
N ASP A 317 -32.11 19.48 -45.56
CA ASP A 317 -31.92 20.93 -45.74
C ASP A 317 -32.58 21.58 -44.50
N ARG A 318 -32.10 22.74 -44.04
CA ARG A 318 -32.74 24.03 -44.37
C ARG A 318 -32.11 25.19 -43.59
N GLU A 319 -31.34 25.96 -44.34
CA GLU A 319 -30.92 27.33 -44.08
C GLU A 319 -32.11 28.30 -43.97
N PHE A 320 -31.91 29.49 -43.41
CA PHE A 320 -31.92 30.70 -44.24
C PHE A 320 -31.18 31.88 -43.61
N SER A 321 -30.30 32.44 -44.43
CA SER A 321 -29.46 33.62 -44.31
C SER A 321 -30.21 34.96 -44.22
N SER A 322 -29.59 36.00 -43.65
CA SER A 322 -28.95 37.09 -44.43
C SER A 322 -28.65 38.37 -43.62
N GLN A 323 -27.38 38.77 -43.68
CA GLN A 323 -26.81 40.11 -43.93
C GLN A 323 -27.49 41.44 -43.52
N ARG A 324 -26.62 42.29 -42.95
CA ARG A 324 -26.40 43.76 -43.10
C ARG A 324 -27.43 44.75 -42.55
N GLY A 325 -26.93 45.63 -41.68
CA GLY A 325 -27.14 47.07 -41.82
C GLY A 325 -27.29 47.88 -40.52
N LEU A 326 -26.36 48.82 -40.33
CA LEU A 326 -26.54 50.17 -39.76
C LEU A 326 -26.88 50.36 -38.26
N GLU A 327 -25.95 51.05 -37.60
CA GLU A 327 -26.14 52.21 -36.72
C GLU A 327 -27.49 52.34 -36.00
N SER A 328 -27.45 52.20 -34.67
CA SER A 328 -28.27 53.05 -33.80
C SER A 328 -27.68 53.14 -32.39
N ARG A 329 -27.30 54.36 -32.07
CA ARG A 329 -26.91 54.94 -30.79
C ARG A 329 -28.16 55.03 -29.91
N VAL A 330 -28.21 54.31 -28.79
CA VAL A 330 -29.12 54.61 -27.67
C VAL A 330 -28.35 54.46 -26.37
N GLN A 331 -28.22 55.61 -25.69
CA GLN A 331 -27.76 55.75 -24.32
C GLN A 331 -28.76 55.06 -23.38
N ALA A 332 -28.26 54.30 -22.41
CA ALA A 332 -29.02 53.93 -21.21
C ALA A 332 -28.21 54.39 -19.99
N GLU A 333 -28.85 55.23 -19.20
CA GLU A 333 -28.37 55.88 -17.99
C GLU A 333 -28.11 54.89 -16.83
N PRO A 334 -27.23 55.24 -15.89
CA PRO A 334 -27.04 54.48 -14.65
C PRO A 334 -28.14 54.78 -13.62
N PRO A 335 -28.52 53.83 -12.75
CA PRO A 335 -29.51 54.09 -11.73
C PRO A 335 -28.94 55.00 -10.63
N SER A 336 -29.76 56.01 -10.34
CA SER A 336 -29.60 57.09 -9.38
C SER A 336 -29.78 56.64 -7.93
N TYR A 337 -28.93 57.19 -7.07
CA TYR A 337 -29.11 57.28 -5.62
C TYR A 337 -30.43 57.98 -5.25
N PRO A 338 -31.02 57.66 -4.08
CA PRO A 338 -31.69 58.63 -3.24
C PRO A 338 -30.90 58.77 -1.93
N THR A 339 -30.20 59.88 -1.71
CA THR A 339 -30.68 61.12 -1.07
C THR A 339 -30.81 60.98 0.45
N GLU A 340 -29.82 61.62 1.08
CA GLU A 340 -29.70 62.03 2.48
C GLU A 340 -31.01 62.61 3.05
N ALA A 341 -31.34 62.18 4.26
CA ALA A 341 -32.13 62.97 5.20
C ALA A 341 -31.24 63.28 6.41
N GLY A 342 -31.05 64.57 6.67
CA GLY A 342 -30.25 65.11 7.76
C GLY A 342 -30.89 64.96 9.16
N PRO A 343 -30.21 65.48 10.19
CA PRO A 343 -30.32 65.02 11.58
C PRO A 343 -31.30 65.87 12.42
N PRO A 344 -31.69 65.37 13.61
CA PRO A 344 -31.95 66.22 14.77
C PRO A 344 -30.96 65.86 15.90
N GLU A 345 -30.15 66.80 16.34
CA GLU A 345 -30.42 67.74 17.44
C GLU A 345 -30.32 67.13 18.84
N HIS A 346 -29.43 67.73 19.62
CA HIS A 346 -29.16 67.56 21.04
C HIS A 346 -30.43 67.67 21.91
N ALA A 347 -30.51 66.81 22.93
CA ALA A 347 -31.17 67.14 24.19
C ALA A 347 -30.46 66.44 25.34
N ASP A 348 -29.69 67.21 26.10
CA ASP A 348 -29.33 66.93 27.49
C ASP A 348 -30.61 66.95 28.35
N SER A 349 -30.80 65.98 29.24
CA SER A 349 -31.25 66.19 30.63
C SER A 349 -31.40 64.86 31.41
N ASP A 350 -30.47 64.68 32.36
CA ASP A 350 -30.71 64.49 33.80
C ASP A 350 -31.72 63.46 34.37
N SER A 351 -31.15 62.67 35.29
CA SER A 351 -31.66 62.30 36.63
C SER A 351 -32.62 61.12 36.82
N CYS A 352 -32.11 60.08 37.51
CA CYS A 352 -32.62 59.45 38.77
C CYS A 352 -31.87 58.11 38.96
N SER A 353 -30.88 57.95 39.85
CA SER A 353 -30.92 57.84 41.33
C SER A 353 -31.64 56.61 41.90
N GLY A 354 -30.87 55.81 42.67
CA GLY A 354 -31.31 54.85 43.71
C GLY A 354 -31.38 53.40 43.23
N ASP A 355 -30.97 52.36 43.95
CA ASP A 355 -30.34 52.15 45.27
C ASP A 355 -29.79 50.69 45.21
N ALA A 356 -28.53 50.43 45.56
CA ALA A 356 -28.09 49.90 46.85
C ALA A 356 -28.86 48.65 47.35
N VAL A 357 -28.21 47.47 47.26
CA VAL A 357 -28.26 46.44 48.32
C VAL A 357 -26.85 45.85 48.49
N GLU A 358 -26.19 46.30 49.54
CA GLU A 358 -25.11 45.65 50.28
C GLU A 358 -25.62 44.33 50.89
N VAL A 359 -24.84 43.25 50.77
CA VAL A 359 -24.69 42.28 51.86
C VAL A 359 -23.22 41.86 51.91
N THR A 360 -22.54 42.34 52.95
CA THR A 360 -21.30 41.83 53.51
C THR A 360 -21.63 40.74 54.52
N GLU A 361 -20.78 39.71 54.64
CA GLU A 361 -20.51 38.84 55.81
C GLU A 361 -19.74 37.61 55.31
N THR A 362 -18.70 37.03 55.91
CA THR A 362 -17.84 37.34 57.07
C THR A 362 -16.69 36.33 57.00
N LEU A 363 -15.50 36.76 57.44
CA LEU A 363 -14.38 35.90 57.80
C LEU A 363 -14.74 35.02 58.98
N ASP A 364 -14.30 33.76 58.98
CA ASP A 364 -14.00 33.03 60.20
C ASP A 364 -12.70 32.25 60.06
N GLU A 365 -11.78 32.55 60.99
CA GLU A 365 -10.51 31.88 61.22
C GLU A 365 -10.74 30.56 61.94
N ALA A 366 -9.96 29.52 61.59
CA ALA A 366 -9.63 28.46 62.54
C ALA A 366 -8.20 27.96 62.31
N ALA A 367 -7.38 28.19 63.33
CA ALA A 367 -5.99 27.80 63.44
C ALA A 367 -5.79 26.32 63.84
N GLY A 368 -4.62 25.79 63.49
CA GLY A 368 -4.03 24.54 64.01
C GLY A 368 -2.89 24.10 63.08
N ASP A 369 -1.67 24.59 63.20
CA ASP A 369 -0.60 24.30 64.18
C ASP A 369 0.07 22.90 64.02
N LYS A 370 1.39 22.95 63.73
CA LYS A 370 2.49 21.95 63.76
C LYS A 370 2.51 20.86 62.67
N GLY A 371 3.61 20.57 61.98
CA GLY A 371 5.01 21.05 62.05
C GLY A 371 5.95 20.10 61.27
N ALA A 372 7.21 20.55 61.16
CA ALA A 372 8.45 19.82 60.83
C ALA A 372 8.96 19.81 59.36
N ASP A 373 10.11 20.48 59.24
CA ASP A 373 11.33 20.15 58.49
C ASP A 373 11.38 20.33 56.96
N GLU A 374 11.86 21.51 56.56
CA GLU A 374 12.36 21.82 55.22
C GLU A 374 13.82 22.32 55.32
N PRO A 375 14.80 21.73 54.61
CA PRO A 375 16.16 22.24 54.58
C PRO A 375 16.37 23.26 53.45
N ASP A 376 16.99 24.35 53.88
CA ASP A 376 17.58 25.47 53.16
C ASP A 376 18.42 25.08 51.93
N TYR A 377 18.03 25.55 50.74
CA TYR A 377 18.94 25.65 49.58
C TYR A 377 18.65 26.90 48.73
N ARG A 378 19.34 28.00 49.06
CA ARG A 378 19.49 29.18 48.20
C ARG A 378 20.38 28.89 46.97
N PRO A 379 19.97 29.22 45.74
CA PRO A 379 20.91 29.41 44.65
C PRO A 379 21.43 30.85 44.57
N LYS A 380 22.73 30.93 44.28
CA LYS A 380 23.52 32.16 44.14
C LYS A 380 23.12 32.94 42.88
N ARG A 381 22.96 34.25 43.09
CA ARG A 381 22.89 35.30 42.09
C ARG A 381 24.21 35.36 41.30
N VAL A 382 24.20 35.01 40.02
CA VAL A 382 25.32 35.24 39.09
C VAL A 382 24.97 36.44 38.22
N GLN A 383 25.98 37.29 38.05
CA GLN A 383 25.95 38.62 37.45
C GLN A 383 25.86 38.55 35.92
N GLU A 384 25.00 39.39 35.34
CA GLU A 384 24.99 39.75 33.92
C GLU A 384 26.23 40.59 33.56
N PRO A 385 26.91 40.35 32.43
CA PRO A 385 27.86 41.30 31.87
C PRO A 385 27.16 42.26 30.91
N LYS A 386 27.18 43.54 31.27
CA LYS A 386 27.01 44.68 30.36
C LYS A 386 28.15 44.69 29.35
N LEU A 387 27.85 44.80 28.05
CA LEU A 387 28.79 45.33 27.07
C LEU A 387 28.15 46.44 26.24
N SER A 388 29.00 47.43 26.04
CA SER A 388 28.76 48.84 25.74
C SER A 388 28.80 49.12 24.23
N ILE A 389 27.96 50.07 23.83
CA ILE A 389 27.88 50.68 22.51
C ILE A 389 28.84 51.86 22.43
N GLU A 390 29.73 51.86 21.44
CA GLU A 390 30.48 52.97 20.80
C GLU A 390 31.47 52.28 19.81
N GLY A 391 31.67 52.62 18.54
CA GLY A 391 31.23 53.65 17.61
C GLY A 391 32.20 53.66 16.39
N ARG A 392 31.78 54.23 15.24
CA ARG A 392 32.56 54.64 14.03
C ARG A 392 33.05 53.53 13.07
N HIS A 393 33.10 53.67 11.73
CA HIS A 393 33.00 54.79 10.77
C HIS A 393 32.67 54.23 9.35
N GLU A 394 31.99 55.02 8.50
CA GLU A 394 32.20 55.33 7.04
C GLU A 394 32.68 54.20 6.07
N SER A 395 32.24 54.06 4.81
CA SER A 395 31.79 55.03 3.79
C SER A 395 31.10 54.34 2.57
N ASP A 396 30.48 55.19 1.74
CA ASP A 396 30.34 55.13 0.27
C ASP A 396 29.14 54.47 -0.43
N ASN A 397 28.14 55.34 -0.71
CA ASN A 397 27.78 55.84 -2.05
C ASN A 397 27.60 54.84 -3.20
N ARG A 398 26.37 54.75 -3.73
CA ARG A 398 25.98 55.36 -5.03
C ARG A 398 24.50 55.14 -5.36
N ASP A 399 23.78 56.25 -5.50
CA ASP A 399 22.63 56.41 -6.37
C ASP A 399 23.10 56.32 -7.85
N ASP A 400 22.28 55.82 -8.77
CA ASP A 400 21.63 56.67 -9.79
C ASP A 400 20.72 55.92 -10.78
N GLU A 401 19.87 56.72 -11.40
CA GLU A 401 18.67 56.47 -12.19
C GLU A 401 18.83 55.82 -13.58
N GLY A 402 17.68 55.33 -14.11
CA GLY A 402 17.21 55.52 -15.50
C GLY A 402 17.99 54.82 -16.63
N THR A 403 17.38 54.16 -17.61
CA THR A 403 16.53 54.78 -18.64
C THR A 403 16.10 53.71 -19.65
N THR A 404 14.94 53.94 -20.25
CA THR A 404 14.28 53.27 -21.38
C THR A 404 15.13 53.03 -22.64
N SER A 405 14.82 51.97 -23.40
CA SER A 405 14.63 52.06 -24.86
C SER A 405 14.10 50.75 -25.49
N ASP A 406 12.98 50.86 -26.20
CA ASP A 406 12.56 50.02 -27.33
C ASP A 406 13.64 49.89 -28.41
N VAL A 407 13.59 48.82 -29.21
CA VAL A 407 13.62 48.78 -30.69
C VAL A 407 13.69 47.32 -31.16
N GLY A 408 12.73 46.93 -32.00
CA GLY A 408 12.66 45.62 -32.65
C GLY A 408 13.36 45.53 -34.01
N SER A 409 13.40 44.32 -34.58
CA SER A 409 13.49 43.97 -36.03
C SER A 409 13.59 42.43 -36.10
N ASN A 410 12.62 41.68 -36.63
CA ASN A 410 12.27 41.40 -38.04
C ASN A 410 13.43 40.89 -38.93
N MET A 411 13.32 39.63 -39.36
CA MET A 411 13.58 39.04 -40.71
C MET A 411 13.49 37.50 -40.56
N GLU A 412 12.44 36.81 -41.02
CA GLU A 412 12.14 36.37 -42.42
C GLU A 412 13.38 35.73 -43.08
N ASP A 413 13.42 34.41 -43.14
CA ASP A 413 13.00 33.55 -44.28
C ASP A 413 14.15 33.37 -45.29
N ASP A 414 14.59 32.12 -45.51
CA ASP A 414 14.61 31.49 -46.83
C ASP A 414 15.37 30.14 -46.87
N GLU A 415 14.63 29.15 -47.38
CA GLU A 415 14.97 28.14 -48.40
C GLU A 415 16.34 27.42 -48.35
N ALA A 416 16.38 26.11 -48.08
CA ALA A 416 16.14 24.99 -49.03
C ALA A 416 17.25 24.80 -50.10
N ASN A 417 18.07 23.77 -49.91
CA ASN A 417 18.43 22.72 -50.90
C ASN A 417 19.61 21.91 -50.32
N ASP A 418 19.51 20.59 -50.14
CA ASP A 418 19.37 19.49 -51.11
C ASP A 418 20.73 18.86 -51.44
N ASN A 419 20.81 17.55 -51.16
CA ASN A 419 21.74 16.53 -51.67
C ASN A 419 23.26 16.82 -51.58
N THR A 420 24.14 15.88 -51.22
CA THR A 420 24.43 14.67 -51.99
C THR A 420 25.50 13.84 -51.26
N THR A 421 25.19 12.57 -51.01
CA THR A 421 26.01 11.36 -51.22
C THR A 421 27.39 11.15 -50.56
N ALA A 422 27.50 9.93 -50.03
CA ALA A 422 28.61 9.23 -49.44
C ALA A 422 29.84 8.99 -50.34
N GLN A 423 31.01 8.88 -49.70
CA GLN A 423 32.17 7.98 -49.88
C GLN A 423 33.21 8.46 -48.83
N GLY A 424 33.84 7.66 -47.97
CA GLY A 424 34.65 6.47 -48.24
C GLY A 424 36.14 6.84 -48.07
N GLU A 425 36.92 5.99 -47.39
CA GLU A 425 38.40 6.04 -47.15
C GLU A 425 38.82 6.81 -45.88
N GLU A 426 39.32 6.18 -44.80
CA GLU A 426 40.57 5.40 -44.60
C GLU A 426 41.83 6.29 -44.51
N MET A 427 42.42 6.39 -43.30
CA MET A 427 43.88 6.39 -43.03
C MET A 427 44.21 6.78 -41.57
N ASP A 428 44.87 5.85 -40.90
CA ASP A 428 46.12 5.97 -40.11
C ASP A 428 46.48 7.31 -39.44
N ILE A 429 46.65 7.25 -38.11
CA ILE A 429 47.55 8.15 -37.36
C ILE A 429 48.33 7.33 -36.31
N GLU A 430 49.66 7.35 -36.45
CA GLU A 430 50.68 6.88 -35.49
C GLU A 430 50.94 7.89 -34.34
N PRO A 431 51.64 7.48 -33.26
CA PRO A 431 51.55 8.07 -31.92
C PRO A 431 52.71 8.99 -31.54
N ALA A 432 52.58 9.74 -30.43
CA ALA A 432 53.74 10.26 -29.67
C ALA A 432 53.42 10.65 -28.21
N ASN A 433 54.30 10.17 -27.33
CA ASN A 433 54.86 10.78 -26.11
C ASN A 433 54.16 10.65 -24.75
N GLU A 434 54.75 9.77 -23.94
CA GLU A 434 54.89 9.88 -22.47
C GLU A 434 55.83 11.03 -22.08
N PRO A 435 55.78 11.44 -20.79
CA PRO A 435 57.05 11.52 -20.06
C PRO A 435 57.04 10.90 -18.65
N ASP A 436 58.25 10.46 -18.30
CA ASP A 436 58.77 9.93 -17.02
C ASP A 436 58.46 10.76 -15.77
N LEU A 437 58.30 10.04 -14.65
CA LEU A 437 58.56 10.54 -13.29
C LEU A 437 59.15 9.42 -12.42
N GLU A 438 60.47 9.41 -12.30
CA GLU A 438 61.18 8.87 -11.13
C GLU A 438 61.43 10.03 -10.14
N ASP A 439 61.17 9.83 -8.85
CA ASP A 439 62.20 9.76 -7.79
C ASP A 439 61.65 10.15 -6.38
N MET A 440 62.22 9.47 -5.36
CA MET A 440 62.34 9.82 -3.94
C MET A 440 61.26 9.46 -2.88
N THR A 441 61.43 8.23 -2.36
CA THR A 441 61.85 7.86 -0.98
C THR A 441 61.17 8.43 0.30
N ARG A 442 60.59 7.47 1.06
CA ARG A 442 61.00 6.98 2.42
C ARG A 442 60.86 7.90 3.64
N VAL A 443 59.93 7.55 4.54
CA VAL A 443 60.13 7.50 6.02
C VAL A 443 59.25 6.38 6.61
N GLU A 444 59.87 5.49 7.38
CA GLU A 444 59.23 4.45 8.22
C GLU A 444 58.83 5.05 9.58
N SER A 445 57.70 4.63 10.16
CA SER A 445 57.43 4.70 11.61
C SER A 445 56.39 3.63 12.01
N GLU A 446 56.66 3.01 13.15
CA GLU A 446 56.08 1.79 13.71
C GLU A 446 54.76 2.00 14.50
N GLU A 447 54.15 0.87 14.90
CA GLU A 447 53.11 0.66 15.94
C GLU A 447 51.65 1.07 15.57
N GLY A 448 50.59 0.31 15.83
CA GLY A 448 50.41 -0.92 16.59
C GLY A 448 49.00 -1.51 16.35
N SER A 449 48.91 -2.81 16.52
CA SER A 449 47.78 -3.72 16.25
C SER A 449 46.52 -3.48 17.09
N TYR A 450 45.40 -3.17 16.43
CA TYR A 450 44.04 -3.55 16.84
C TYR A 450 43.25 -3.87 15.56
N VAL A 451 42.95 -5.14 15.32
CA VAL A 451 42.08 -5.60 14.21
C VAL A 451 40.72 -5.95 14.80
N VAL A 452 39.72 -5.14 14.47
CA VAL A 452 38.29 -5.49 14.54
C VAL A 452 37.80 -5.35 13.09
N GLU A 453 37.48 -6.47 12.45
CA GLU A 453 36.94 -6.51 11.09
C GLU A 453 35.52 -5.95 11.06
N VAL A 454 35.30 -4.94 10.21
CA VAL A 454 34.01 -4.44 9.77
C VAL A 454 34.05 -4.41 8.24
N GLU A 455 33.49 -5.42 7.59
CA GLU A 455 33.27 -5.45 6.14
C GLU A 455 31.77 -5.62 5.85
N ALA A 456 31.05 -4.52 5.67
CA ALA A 456 29.76 -4.46 4.96
C ALA A 456 29.38 -2.99 4.71
N LEU A 457 29.63 -2.48 3.49
CA LEU A 457 28.85 -1.45 2.77
C LEU A 457 29.49 -0.97 1.45
N ASP A 458 30.65 -1.49 1.05
CA ASP A 458 31.37 -1.06 -0.15
C ASP A 458 30.90 -1.71 -1.48
N ALA A 459 29.72 -2.32 -1.50
CA ALA A 459 29.22 -3.08 -2.66
C ALA A 459 28.34 -2.29 -3.65
N LEU A 460 28.22 -0.96 -3.52
CA LEU A 460 27.39 -0.16 -4.45
C LEU A 460 28.12 0.40 -5.68
N PHE A 461 29.45 0.58 -5.70
CA PHE A 461 30.18 1.06 -6.90
C PHE A 461 31.63 0.52 -7.02
N HIS A 462 31.81 -0.52 -7.86
CA HIS A 462 33.06 -1.06 -8.48
C HIS A 462 34.11 -1.87 -7.67
N MET A 463 34.52 -3.00 -8.29
CA MET A 463 35.39 -4.08 -7.78
C MET A 463 36.90 -3.93 -8.06
N SER A 464 37.77 -4.36 -7.13
CA SER A 464 38.91 -5.26 -7.40
C SER A 464 39.69 -5.76 -6.17
N ARG A 465 39.84 -7.09 -6.10
CA ARG A 465 40.93 -7.93 -5.53
C ARG A 465 41.04 -8.32 -4.04
N GLU A 466 40.87 -9.64 -3.86
CA GLU A 466 41.70 -10.65 -3.14
C GLU A 466 41.80 -10.71 -1.58
N ASN A 467 41.29 -11.86 -1.07
CA ASN A 467 41.87 -12.82 -0.09
C ASN A 467 41.42 -12.86 1.38
N SER A 468 40.96 -14.07 1.75
CA SER A 468 41.25 -14.87 2.98
C SER A 468 40.73 -14.35 4.34
N SER A 469 40.39 -15.14 5.36
CA SER A 469 40.20 -16.58 5.61
C SER A 469 40.02 -16.74 7.15
N GLY A 470 39.14 -17.62 7.64
CA GLY A 470 39.18 -18.11 9.04
C GLY A 470 37.79 -18.47 9.59
N GLN A 471 37.36 -19.74 9.60
CA GLN A 471 37.56 -20.77 10.66
C GLN A 471 37.11 -20.37 12.07
N MET A 472 35.95 -20.88 12.50
CA MET A 472 35.73 -21.75 13.70
C MET A 472 34.23 -21.86 13.98
N GLU A 473 33.65 -23.05 13.81
CA GLU A 473 33.41 -24.09 14.83
C GLU A 473 32.07 -23.97 15.56
N THR A 474 31.38 -25.10 15.50
CA THR A 474 29.99 -25.46 15.79
C THR A 474 29.72 -25.78 17.25
N GLN A 475 28.48 -25.57 17.72
CA GLN A 475 27.79 -26.53 18.63
C GLN A 475 26.28 -26.24 18.70
N GLU A 476 25.43 -27.12 18.12
CA GLU A 476 24.58 -28.15 18.76
C GLU A 476 23.41 -27.59 19.59
N HIS A 477 22.14 -27.68 19.14
CA HIS A 477 21.19 -28.82 19.09
C HIS A 477 20.13 -28.72 20.20
N LEU A 478 18.84 -28.78 19.85
CA LEU A 478 17.84 -29.70 20.46
C LEU A 478 16.44 -29.49 19.84
N ASP A 479 15.94 -30.55 19.20
CA ASP A 479 14.57 -30.75 18.75
C ASP A 479 13.65 -31.20 19.90
N VAL A 480 12.39 -30.77 19.88
CA VAL A 480 11.29 -31.43 20.61
C VAL A 480 10.05 -31.50 19.71
N ALA A 481 9.58 -32.74 19.51
CA ALA A 481 8.38 -33.10 18.75
C ALA A 481 7.07 -32.86 19.53
N SER A 482 5.97 -32.61 18.80
CA SER A 482 4.58 -32.55 19.29
C SER A 482 3.80 -33.80 18.88
N PRO A 483 2.77 -34.23 19.65
CA PRO A 483 1.82 -35.25 19.22
C PRO A 483 0.39 -34.72 18.95
N ASP A 484 -0.33 -35.50 18.15
CA ASP A 484 -1.67 -35.30 17.59
C ASP A 484 -2.84 -35.45 18.58
N ILE A 485 -3.98 -34.80 18.27
CA ILE A 485 -5.30 -34.99 18.90
C ILE A 485 -6.38 -35.15 17.80
N PRO A 486 -7.35 -36.09 17.91
CA PRO A 486 -8.47 -36.22 16.97
C PRO A 486 -9.79 -35.58 17.45
N ALA A 487 -10.66 -35.28 16.47
CA ALA A 487 -11.93 -34.54 16.55
C ALA A 487 -13.12 -35.30 17.20
N PRO A 488 -14.17 -34.60 17.68
CA PRO A 488 -15.36 -35.22 18.27
C PRO A 488 -16.60 -35.24 17.34
N GLN A 489 -17.48 -36.22 17.61
CA GLN A 489 -18.80 -36.39 17.00
C GLN A 489 -19.90 -35.69 17.81
N ALA A 490 -20.90 -35.16 17.07
CA ALA A 490 -22.11 -34.55 17.58
C ALA A 490 -23.24 -35.57 17.75
N THR A 491 -24.07 -35.42 18.78
CA THR A 491 -25.50 -35.79 18.76
C THR A 491 -26.28 -34.81 19.64
N GLY A 492 -27.48 -34.45 19.19
CA GLY A 492 -28.33 -33.44 19.82
C GLY A 492 -29.63 -33.99 20.40
N SER A 493 -30.53 -33.04 20.69
CA SER A 493 -31.99 -33.13 20.94
C SER A 493 -32.46 -32.85 22.37
N SER A 494 -33.13 -31.70 22.50
CA SER A 494 -34.10 -31.25 23.52
C SER A 494 -35.36 -32.16 23.57
N PRO A 495 -36.48 -31.86 24.30
CA PRO A 495 -36.83 -30.70 25.15
C PRO A 495 -37.59 -31.03 26.47
N GLY A 496 -37.81 -30.03 27.33
CA GLY A 496 -38.73 -30.16 28.47
C GLY A 496 -38.88 -28.91 29.33
N THR A 497 -40.08 -28.35 29.32
CA THR A 497 -40.62 -27.15 30.01
C THR A 497 -40.77 -27.29 31.53
N SER A 498 -40.92 -26.15 32.22
CA SER A 498 -41.72 -25.90 33.46
C SER A 498 -40.95 -25.34 34.67
N ASP A 499 -41.15 -24.04 34.89
CA ASP A 499 -41.58 -23.35 36.13
C ASP A 499 -40.94 -23.61 37.50
N ARG A 500 -40.78 -22.46 38.18
CA ARG A 500 -40.99 -22.13 39.60
C ARG A 500 -39.81 -22.04 40.59
N SER A 501 -39.62 -20.78 41.01
CA SER A 501 -39.41 -20.24 42.36
C SER A 501 -38.16 -20.61 43.17
N SER A 502 -37.32 -19.59 43.34
CA SER A 502 -36.83 -19.01 44.61
C SER A 502 -37.14 -19.78 45.91
N VAL A 503 -36.09 -20.11 46.67
CA VAL A 503 -35.93 -19.87 48.13
C VAL A 503 -34.44 -19.99 48.50
N GLU A 504 -34.00 -19.08 49.37
CA GLU A 504 -32.69 -18.97 50.01
C GLU A 504 -32.37 -20.09 51.02
N MET A 505 -31.11 -20.04 51.49
CA MET A 505 -30.58 -20.49 52.78
C MET A 505 -29.81 -21.82 52.80
N THR A 506 -28.48 -21.62 52.90
CA THR A 506 -27.58 -22.19 53.93
C THR A 506 -27.93 -23.56 54.50
N ASP A 507 -27.05 -24.54 54.30
CA ASP A 507 -26.25 -25.02 55.42
C ASP A 507 -25.06 -25.89 55.01
N ALA A 508 -24.04 -25.83 55.84
CA ALA A 508 -22.80 -26.57 55.73
C ALA A 508 -23.00 -28.08 55.92
N SER A 509 -22.33 -28.89 55.10
CA SER A 509 -22.06 -30.27 55.46
C SER A 509 -20.67 -30.71 54.99
N VAL A 510 -19.81 -30.91 55.98
CA VAL A 510 -18.50 -31.55 55.91
C VAL A 510 -18.68 -33.02 55.57
N VAL A 511 -18.17 -33.49 54.42
CA VAL A 511 -17.93 -34.91 54.15
C VAL A 511 -16.60 -35.10 53.41
N GLN A 512 -15.66 -35.64 54.18
CA GLN A 512 -14.62 -36.62 53.84
C GLN A 512 -13.97 -36.62 52.45
N ALA A 513 -12.67 -36.34 52.50
CA ALA A 513 -11.68 -36.56 51.46
C ALA A 513 -11.68 -38.00 50.92
N HIS A 514 -11.87 -38.11 49.62
CA HIS A 514 -11.22 -39.13 48.79
C HIS A 514 -10.02 -38.48 48.08
N PRO A 515 -8.90 -39.19 47.88
CA PRO A 515 -7.80 -38.69 47.06
C PRO A 515 -8.22 -38.78 45.59
N GLY A 516 -9.03 -37.81 45.18
CA GLY A 516 -9.32 -37.57 43.77
C GLY A 516 -8.08 -36.99 43.13
N VAL A 517 -7.68 -37.58 42.01
CA VAL A 517 -6.74 -36.99 41.05
C VAL A 517 -7.18 -35.54 40.85
N VAL A 518 -6.36 -34.60 41.32
CA VAL A 518 -6.52 -33.18 41.02
C VAL A 518 -6.22 -33.07 39.54
N ASP A 519 -7.27 -33.12 38.72
CA ASP A 519 -7.24 -32.46 37.42
C ASP A 519 -6.93 -31.00 37.76
N GLU A 520 -5.66 -30.61 37.64
CA GLU A 520 -5.30 -29.21 37.61
C GLU A 520 -6.22 -28.58 36.55
N PRO A 521 -7.02 -27.55 36.90
CA PRO A 521 -7.83 -26.88 35.91
C PRO A 521 -6.85 -26.43 34.84
N GLU A 522 -6.95 -27.03 33.64
CA GLU A 522 -6.12 -26.70 32.49
C GLU A 522 -6.01 -25.19 32.48
N SER A 523 -4.83 -24.67 32.87
CA SER A 523 -4.67 -23.25 33.10
C SER A 523 -4.94 -22.63 31.75
N SER A 524 -6.14 -22.10 31.56
CA SER A 524 -6.62 -21.58 30.30
C SER A 524 -5.59 -20.53 29.91
N ARG A 525 -4.69 -20.87 28.98
CA ARG A 525 -3.61 -19.98 28.57
C ARG A 525 -4.30 -18.71 28.10
N ALA A 526 -4.25 -17.68 28.93
CA ALA A 526 -5.00 -16.47 28.69
C ALA A 526 -4.57 -15.95 27.33
N VAL A 527 -5.53 -15.88 26.39
CA VAL A 527 -5.27 -15.35 25.05
C VAL A 527 -4.67 -13.94 25.23
N PRO A 528 -3.47 -13.67 24.70
CA PRO A 528 -2.83 -12.39 24.87
C PRO A 528 -3.70 -11.28 24.27
N THR A 529 -3.67 -10.12 24.91
CA THR A 529 -4.31 -8.91 24.37
C THR A 529 -3.59 -8.43 23.12
N LEU A 530 -4.27 -7.62 22.30
CA LEU A 530 -3.65 -7.02 21.11
C LEU A 530 -2.44 -6.16 21.52
N LEU A 531 -2.56 -5.39 22.60
CA LEU A 531 -1.45 -4.59 23.14
C LEU A 531 -0.25 -5.47 23.50
N GLN A 532 -0.46 -6.58 24.21
CA GLN A 532 0.64 -7.53 24.53
C GLN A 532 1.31 -8.08 23.27
N THR A 533 0.53 -8.35 22.22
CA THR A 533 1.05 -8.84 20.93
C THR A 533 1.91 -7.79 20.23
N LEU A 534 1.46 -6.53 20.19
CA LEU A 534 2.21 -5.42 19.61
C LEU A 534 3.50 -5.14 20.41
N ARG A 535 3.42 -5.13 21.74
CA ARG A 535 4.58 -4.97 22.63
C ARG A 535 5.61 -6.06 22.41
N ALA A 536 5.19 -7.33 22.41
CA ALA A 536 6.09 -8.45 22.18
C ALA A 536 6.83 -8.34 20.83
N ARG A 537 6.19 -7.75 19.82
CA ARG A 537 6.76 -7.58 18.48
C ARG A 537 7.70 -6.38 18.39
N TYR A 538 7.34 -5.23 18.97
CA TYR A 538 8.01 -3.96 18.70
C TYR A 538 8.79 -3.37 19.88
N ASP A 539 8.58 -3.81 21.13
CA ASP A 539 9.35 -3.33 22.28
C ASP A 539 10.87 -3.45 22.07
N PRO A 540 11.43 -4.54 21.47
CA PRO A 540 12.87 -4.61 21.22
C PRO A 540 13.38 -3.51 20.29
N GLU A 541 12.60 -3.20 19.25
CA GLU A 541 12.97 -2.21 18.25
C GLU A 541 12.82 -0.78 18.77
N ILE A 542 11.72 -0.50 19.49
CA ILE A 542 11.49 0.78 20.16
C ILE A 542 12.55 1.03 21.23
N SER A 543 12.88 0.01 22.03
CA SER A 543 13.91 0.12 23.07
C SER A 543 15.30 0.36 22.47
N ARG A 544 15.63 -0.29 21.36
CA ARG A 544 16.86 -0.02 20.60
C ARG A 544 16.89 1.42 20.08
N PHE A 545 15.78 1.90 19.54
CA PHE A 545 15.67 3.27 19.04
C PHE A 545 15.86 4.30 20.17
N ILE A 546 15.18 4.14 21.30
CA ILE A 546 15.35 4.99 22.50
C ILE A 546 16.78 4.89 23.04
N GLY A 547 17.37 3.70 23.04
CA GLY A 547 18.77 3.49 23.42
C GLY A 547 19.71 4.36 22.60
N LYS A 548 19.56 4.32 21.27
CA LYS A 548 20.31 5.20 20.36
C LYS A 548 20.08 6.67 20.66
N LEU A 549 18.85 7.11 20.91
CA LEU A 549 18.55 8.52 21.24
C LEU A 549 19.22 9.00 22.54
N ARG A 550 19.46 8.11 23.50
CA ARG A 550 20.16 8.43 24.76
C ARG A 550 21.67 8.51 24.64
N GLU A 551 22.26 7.98 23.57
CA GLU A 551 23.70 8.08 23.37
C GLU A 551 24.10 9.56 23.22
N PRO A 552 25.25 9.97 23.77
CA PRO A 552 25.72 11.35 23.64
C PRO A 552 26.03 11.66 22.18
N HIS A 553 25.45 12.75 21.66
CA HIS A 553 25.70 13.21 20.29
C HIS A 553 26.87 14.19 20.24
N THR A 554 27.59 14.21 19.12
CA THR A 554 28.77 15.09 18.94
C THR A 554 28.39 16.56 18.75
N SER A 555 27.20 16.83 18.21
CA SER A 555 26.66 18.19 18.04
C SER A 555 25.80 18.59 19.24
N GLU A 556 26.18 19.67 19.93
CA GLU A 556 25.41 20.30 21.01
C GLU A 556 24.06 20.84 20.52
N ASP A 557 23.98 21.28 19.26
CA ASP A 557 22.75 21.83 18.65
C ASP A 557 21.64 20.77 18.52
N ALA A 558 22.01 19.48 18.47
CA ALA A 558 21.04 18.38 18.39
C ALA A 558 20.46 17.99 19.77
N ALA A 559 21.08 18.43 20.87
CA ALA A 559 20.70 17.99 22.21
C ALA A 559 19.25 18.36 22.60
N PRO A 560 18.75 19.59 22.34
CA PRO A 560 17.37 19.95 22.67
C PRO A 560 16.34 19.08 21.95
N HIS A 561 16.56 18.81 20.66
CA HIS A 561 15.60 18.06 19.86
C HIS A 561 15.64 16.56 20.15
N ARG A 562 16.81 15.99 20.50
CA ARG A 562 16.92 14.62 21.02
C ARG A 562 16.22 14.48 22.37
N LEU A 563 16.36 15.48 23.26
CA LEU A 563 15.66 15.48 24.55
C LEU A 563 14.15 15.50 24.33
N LEU A 564 13.64 16.33 23.42
CA LEU A 564 12.23 16.36 23.06
C LEU A 564 11.74 15.00 22.51
N GLN A 565 12.51 14.36 21.62
CA GLN A 565 12.20 13.01 21.14
C GLN A 565 12.14 12.00 22.28
N LEU A 566 13.08 12.09 23.24
CA LEU A 566 13.05 11.27 24.44
C LEU A 566 11.81 11.58 25.26
N GLU A 567 11.44 12.82 25.55
CA GLU A 567 10.24 13.13 26.34
C GLU A 567 8.94 12.57 25.75
N TRP A 568 8.84 12.52 24.42
CA TRP A 568 7.75 11.84 23.71
C TRP A 568 7.76 10.32 23.86
N MET A 569 8.95 9.70 23.87
CA MET A 569 9.15 8.24 23.84
C MET A 569 9.42 7.60 25.22
N GLU A 570 9.94 8.37 26.17
CA GLU A 570 10.60 7.94 27.41
C GLU A 570 9.61 7.36 28.42
N ALA A 571 8.34 7.74 28.31
CA ALA A 571 7.30 7.12 29.10
C ALA A 571 7.00 5.67 28.67
N GLN A 572 7.39 5.24 27.45
CA GLN A 572 6.95 3.98 26.79
C GLN A 572 5.48 3.64 27.10
N ARG A 573 4.64 4.68 27.19
CA ARG A 573 3.23 4.54 27.51
C ARG A 573 2.55 4.16 26.21
N TRP A 574 2.61 2.88 25.91
CA TRP A 574 1.74 2.30 24.90
C TRP A 574 0.30 2.76 25.15
N ALA A 575 -0.37 3.15 24.07
CA ALA A 575 -1.78 3.46 24.12
C ALA A 575 -2.56 2.25 24.65
N SER A 576 -3.46 2.47 25.59
CA SER A 576 -4.44 1.48 26.00
C SER A 576 -5.43 1.25 24.86
N ILE A 577 -5.63 -0.02 24.49
CA ILE A 577 -6.33 -0.43 23.28
C ILE A 577 -7.70 -1.02 23.62
N TYR A 578 -8.74 -0.38 23.09
CA TYR A 578 -10.05 -1.01 22.94
C TYR A 578 -10.10 -1.83 21.65
N VAL A 579 -10.57 -3.07 21.76
CA VAL A 579 -10.90 -3.95 20.63
C VAL A 579 -12.30 -4.47 20.88
N GLU A 580 -13.15 -4.42 19.87
CA GLU A 580 -14.52 -4.90 19.97
C GLU A 580 -14.52 -6.42 20.29
N PRO A 581 -15.24 -6.90 21.34
CA PRO A 581 -15.03 -8.23 21.91
C PRO A 581 -15.25 -9.42 20.95
N GLU A 582 -16.04 -9.23 19.90
CA GLU A 582 -16.43 -10.30 18.97
C GLU A 582 -15.42 -10.52 17.83
N HIS A 583 -14.30 -9.79 17.80
CA HIS A 583 -13.46 -9.67 16.61
C HIS A 583 -12.15 -10.45 16.66
N ALA A 584 -11.65 -10.79 15.47
CA ALA A 584 -10.44 -11.59 15.26
C ALA A 584 -9.12 -10.84 15.55
N LEU A 585 -9.18 -9.55 15.94
CA LEU A 585 -7.99 -8.72 16.20
C LEU A 585 -7.32 -9.03 17.54
N GLY A 586 -7.97 -9.82 18.40
CA GLY A 586 -7.48 -10.17 19.74
C GLY A 586 -8.34 -9.55 20.84
N ARG A 587 -7.89 -9.66 22.09
CA ARG A 587 -8.62 -9.11 23.24
C ARG A 587 -8.22 -7.67 23.51
N SER A 588 -9.20 -6.85 23.91
CA SER A 588 -8.95 -5.53 24.49
C SER A 588 -8.13 -5.63 25.78
N CYS A 589 -7.32 -4.61 26.07
CA CYS A 589 -6.64 -4.47 27.35
C CYS A 589 -7.39 -3.57 28.34
N VAL A 590 -8.54 -3.01 27.97
CA VAL A 590 -9.41 -2.19 28.82
C VAL A 590 -10.82 -2.80 28.87
N ALA A 591 -11.64 -2.38 29.84
CA ALA A 591 -12.99 -2.91 30.00
C ALA A 591 -14.02 -2.21 29.11
N SER A 592 -13.78 -0.95 28.75
CA SER A 592 -14.72 -0.10 28.02
C SER A 592 -14.02 0.79 26.98
N GLN A 593 -14.81 1.33 26.04
CA GLN A 593 -14.31 2.24 25.00
C GLN A 593 -13.75 3.55 25.56
N GLN A 594 -14.35 4.05 26.65
CA GLN A 594 -14.03 5.33 27.29
C GLN A 594 -12.67 5.29 28.01
N GLU A 595 -12.27 4.12 28.49
CA GLU A 595 -10.99 3.91 29.17
C GLU A 595 -9.81 3.79 28.20
N ALA A 596 -10.05 3.61 26.91
CA ALA A 596 -9.00 3.45 25.92
C ALA A 596 -8.44 4.81 25.43
N ASP A 597 -7.14 4.81 25.19
CA ASP A 597 -6.46 5.89 24.47
C ASP A 597 -6.69 5.77 22.95
N VAL A 598 -6.85 4.55 22.43
CA VAL A 598 -7.02 4.25 20.99
C VAL A 598 -7.97 3.07 20.77
N TRP A 599 -8.75 3.13 19.69
CA TRP A 599 -9.62 2.03 19.27
C TRP A 599 -9.02 1.29 18.08
N TYR A 600 -8.98 -0.04 18.15
CA TYR A 600 -8.58 -0.90 17.04
C TYR A 600 -9.81 -1.64 16.51
N LEU A 601 -10.23 -1.28 15.30
CA LEU A 601 -11.43 -1.79 14.66
C LEU A 601 -11.08 -2.48 13.35
N ASP A 602 -11.80 -3.54 12.99
CA ASP A 602 -11.79 -3.98 11.60
C ASP A 602 -12.69 -3.08 10.75
N TRP A 603 -12.56 -3.21 9.42
CA TRP A 603 -13.33 -2.38 8.50
C TRP A 603 -14.85 -2.51 8.68
N ASP A 604 -15.37 -3.73 8.90
CA ASP A 604 -16.82 -3.94 8.99
C ASP A 604 -17.41 -3.28 10.25
N THR A 605 -16.67 -3.33 11.37
CA THR A 605 -17.04 -2.65 12.63
C THR A 605 -16.97 -1.14 12.48
N PHE A 606 -15.86 -0.64 11.92
CA PHE A 606 -15.70 0.79 11.66
C PHE A 606 -16.82 1.32 10.76
N ARG A 607 -17.16 0.60 9.68
CA ARG A 607 -18.29 0.94 8.80
C ARG A 607 -19.60 0.98 9.57
N SER A 608 -19.88 -0.01 10.41
CA SER A 608 -21.11 -0.03 11.21
C SER A 608 -21.23 1.21 12.11
N TYR A 609 -20.14 1.62 12.76
CA TYR A 609 -20.13 2.88 13.53
C TYR A 609 -20.29 4.10 12.62
N GLY A 610 -19.55 4.15 11.51
CA GLY A 610 -19.63 5.21 10.52
C GLY A 610 -21.04 5.42 9.96
N GLU A 611 -21.77 4.35 9.68
CA GLU A 611 -23.15 4.38 9.14
C GLU A 611 -24.22 4.70 10.21
N SER A 612 -23.87 4.60 11.50
CA SER A 612 -24.79 4.86 12.62
C SER A 612 -24.70 6.28 13.20
N ASP A 613 -24.11 7.22 12.45
CA ASP A 613 -23.81 8.59 12.91
C ASP A 613 -22.98 8.63 14.21
N PHE A 614 -22.22 7.57 14.49
CA PHE A 614 -21.40 7.46 15.70
C PHE A 614 -20.29 8.51 15.68
N ALA A 615 -20.07 9.22 16.80
CA ALA A 615 -19.01 10.21 16.95
C ALA A 615 -17.72 9.57 17.47
N PHE A 616 -16.65 9.61 16.68
CA PHE A 616 -15.36 9.07 17.08
C PHE A 616 -14.61 10.09 17.96
N GLU A 617 -14.47 9.80 19.25
CA GLU A 617 -13.85 10.70 20.24
C GLU A 617 -12.38 10.33 20.56
N ARG A 618 -11.90 9.22 19.99
CA ARG A 618 -10.54 8.70 20.18
C ARG A 618 -9.89 8.40 18.84
N PRO A 619 -8.55 8.47 18.73
CA PRO A 619 -7.84 7.94 17.56
C PRO A 619 -8.26 6.50 17.27
N VAL A 620 -8.39 6.16 15.98
CA VAL A 620 -8.85 4.85 15.54
C VAL A 620 -7.84 4.23 14.59
N VAL A 621 -7.39 3.00 14.88
CA VAL A 621 -6.64 2.18 13.93
C VAL A 621 -7.60 1.19 13.27
N ILE A 622 -7.77 1.34 11.96
CA ILE A 622 -8.65 0.52 11.14
C ILE A 622 -7.82 -0.55 10.45
N LYS A 623 -8.13 -1.81 10.74
CA LYS A 623 -7.54 -2.97 10.09
C LYS A 623 -8.36 -3.29 8.83
N GLN A 624 -7.84 -2.85 7.68
CA GLN A 624 -8.43 -3.06 6.37
C GLN A 624 -7.53 -3.92 5.48
N ARG A 625 -8.13 -4.68 4.55
CA ARG A 625 -7.39 -5.37 3.48
C ARG A 625 -7.45 -4.55 2.19
N PHE A 626 -6.31 -4.40 1.54
CA PHE A 626 -6.16 -3.65 0.29
C PHE A 626 -5.69 -4.55 -0.86
N GLN A 627 -5.97 -4.17 -2.11
CA GLN A 627 -5.61 -4.99 -3.28
C GLN A 627 -4.16 -4.79 -3.69
N ASP A 628 -3.65 -3.59 -3.48
CA ASP A 628 -2.25 -3.15 -3.68
C ASP A 628 -1.30 -3.55 -2.54
N ARG A 629 -1.75 -4.36 -1.58
CA ARG A 629 -0.95 -4.80 -0.43
C ARG A 629 0.39 -5.41 -0.87
N GLY A 630 1.49 -4.91 -0.30
CA GLY A 630 2.84 -5.40 -0.57
C GLY A 630 3.41 -4.98 -1.93
N MET A 631 2.71 -4.12 -2.69
CA MET A 631 3.20 -3.60 -3.98
C MET A 631 4.17 -2.42 -3.81
N TYR A 632 4.25 -1.82 -2.61
CA TYR A 632 5.08 -0.65 -2.35
C TYR A 632 6.46 -1.03 -1.85
N ASN A 633 7.47 -0.55 -2.55
CA ASN A 633 8.87 -0.64 -2.16
C ASN A 633 9.48 0.76 -2.09
N ILE A 634 10.17 1.08 -0.99
CA ILE A 634 10.73 2.42 -0.74
C ILE A 634 11.81 2.77 -1.78
N ALA A 635 12.66 1.82 -2.17
CA ALA A 635 13.68 2.06 -3.19
C ALA A 635 13.06 2.33 -4.56
N GLU A 636 12.05 1.54 -4.96
CA GLU A 636 11.31 1.78 -6.22
C GLU A 636 10.55 3.11 -6.19
N TYR A 637 10.07 3.53 -5.03
CA TYR A 637 9.41 4.82 -4.84
C TYR A 637 10.41 5.98 -5.00
N ILE A 638 11.60 5.89 -4.41
CA ILE A 638 12.68 6.88 -4.58
C ILE A 638 13.13 6.95 -6.05
N ASP A 639 13.29 5.81 -6.70
CA ASP A 639 13.61 5.75 -8.14
C ASP A 639 12.54 6.44 -8.98
N MET A 640 11.27 6.25 -8.63
CA MET A 640 10.14 6.91 -9.30
C MET A 640 10.17 8.42 -9.10
N LEU A 641 10.45 8.91 -7.89
CA LEU A 641 10.61 10.33 -7.60
C LEU A 641 11.70 10.93 -8.51
N TRP A 642 12.89 10.32 -8.52
CA TRP A 642 14.02 10.75 -9.34
C TRP A 642 13.68 10.81 -10.82
N GLN A 643 13.04 9.77 -11.36
CA GLN A 643 12.78 9.67 -12.80
C GLN A 643 11.71 10.64 -13.29
N ARG A 644 10.70 10.94 -12.45
CA ARG A 644 9.52 11.69 -12.88
C ARG A 644 9.55 13.17 -12.49
N PHE A 645 10.21 13.50 -11.39
CA PHE A 645 10.15 14.84 -10.80
C PHE A 645 11.52 15.41 -10.40
N PRO A 646 12.62 15.20 -11.18
CA PRO A 646 13.98 15.52 -10.73
C PRO A 646 14.18 16.98 -10.33
N GLU A 647 13.52 17.92 -11.03
CA GLU A 647 13.67 19.37 -10.81
C GLU A 647 12.66 19.94 -9.80
N GLN A 648 11.75 19.11 -9.26
CA GLN A 648 10.78 19.57 -8.28
C GLN A 648 11.45 19.76 -6.92
N GLU A 649 11.07 20.80 -6.19
CA GLU A 649 11.56 21.04 -4.83
C GLU A 649 10.81 20.18 -3.81
N VAL A 650 11.57 19.53 -2.93
CA VAL A 650 11.07 18.83 -1.75
C VAL A 650 11.56 19.49 -0.48
N LEU A 651 10.67 19.60 0.49
CA LEU A 651 10.94 20.13 1.82
C LEU A 651 11.28 18.96 2.75
N ILE A 652 12.48 19.02 3.31
CA ILE A 652 13.06 17.98 4.13
C ILE A 652 13.26 18.53 5.54
N GLN A 653 12.81 17.78 6.53
CA GLN A 653 13.04 18.07 7.93
C GLN A 653 14.21 17.23 8.45
N ASN A 654 15.22 17.91 9.01
CA ASN A 654 16.30 17.26 9.73
C ASN A 654 15.78 16.82 11.11
N SER A 655 15.60 15.53 11.31
CA SER A 655 14.99 14.99 12.54
C SER A 655 15.89 15.07 13.77
N MET A 656 17.14 15.52 13.63
CA MET A 656 18.05 15.76 14.76
C MET A 656 18.11 17.22 15.17
N MET A 657 17.83 18.15 14.26
CA MET A 657 17.92 19.59 14.50
C MET A 657 16.56 20.28 14.46
N GLY A 658 15.51 19.62 13.98
CA GLY A 658 14.20 20.22 13.71
C GLY A 658 14.19 21.20 12.53
N THR A 659 15.35 21.49 11.94
CA THR A 659 15.50 22.44 10.83
C THR A 659 14.91 21.90 9.54
N ARG A 660 14.49 22.81 8.66
CA ARG A 660 13.93 22.49 7.35
C ARG A 660 14.80 23.03 6.24
N ASN A 661 15.04 22.19 5.25
CA ASN A 661 15.77 22.56 4.04
C ASN A 661 14.93 22.20 2.82
N SER A 662 14.95 23.06 1.81
CA SER A 662 14.43 22.74 0.48
C SER A 662 15.58 22.28 -0.40
N MET A 663 15.37 21.25 -1.20
CA MET A 663 16.28 20.87 -2.29
C MET A 663 15.50 20.21 -3.42
N SER A 664 16.11 20.14 -4.60
CA SER A 664 15.54 19.40 -5.72
C SER A 664 15.42 17.91 -5.39
N VAL A 665 14.41 17.23 -5.92
CA VAL A 665 14.25 15.77 -5.81
C VAL A 665 15.50 15.05 -6.29
N LYS A 666 16.16 15.59 -7.32
CA LYS A 666 17.45 15.09 -7.79
C LYS A 666 18.47 15.13 -6.64
N ASP A 667 18.78 16.30 -6.11
CA ASP A 667 19.80 16.41 -5.06
C ASP A 667 19.43 15.58 -3.82
N TYR A 668 18.13 15.50 -3.50
CA TYR A 668 17.61 14.62 -2.46
C TYR A 668 17.94 13.14 -2.72
N CYS A 669 17.60 12.57 -3.88
CA CYS A 669 17.88 11.15 -4.09
C CYS A 669 19.38 10.84 -4.21
N VAL A 670 20.21 11.77 -4.71
CA VAL A 670 21.68 11.62 -4.65
C VAL A 670 22.11 11.50 -3.19
N THR A 671 21.67 12.45 -2.35
CA THR A 671 22.01 12.46 -0.92
C THR A 671 21.54 11.17 -0.23
N VAL A 672 20.32 10.71 -0.52
CA VAL A 672 19.77 9.46 0.01
C VAL A 672 20.60 8.23 -0.40
N ALA A 673 21.18 8.23 -1.61
CA ALA A 673 22.03 7.14 -2.09
C ALA A 673 23.43 7.13 -1.43
N GLU A 674 23.91 8.28 -0.95
CA GLU A 674 25.23 8.43 -0.32
C GLU A 674 25.21 8.19 1.20
N VAL A 675 24.02 8.22 1.81
CA VAL A 675 23.82 8.18 3.27
C VAL A 675 23.46 6.76 3.74
N ASP A 676 23.99 6.34 4.90
CA ASP A 676 23.57 5.10 5.55
C ASP A 676 22.19 5.27 6.19
N LEU A 677 21.15 4.88 5.45
CA LEU A 677 19.75 4.97 5.88
C LEU A 677 19.42 4.06 7.09
N SER A 678 20.31 3.16 7.49
CA SER A 678 20.13 2.33 8.69
C SER A 678 20.54 3.05 9.98
N SER A 679 21.42 4.04 9.86
CA SER A 679 21.90 4.89 10.95
C SER A 679 21.03 6.14 11.11
N PRO A 680 20.33 6.32 12.24
CA PRO A 680 19.53 7.53 12.50
C PRO A 680 20.32 8.84 12.37
N GLU A 681 21.59 8.82 12.79
CA GLU A 681 22.44 10.01 12.78
C GLU A 681 22.89 10.36 11.36
N SER A 682 23.23 9.36 10.56
CA SER A 682 23.60 9.54 9.15
C SER A 682 22.38 9.96 8.33
N ALA A 683 21.23 9.32 8.54
CA ALA A 683 19.98 9.59 7.83
C ALA A 683 19.31 10.92 8.22
N ALA A 684 19.67 11.51 9.36
CA ALA A 684 19.02 12.69 9.91
C ALA A 684 18.79 13.84 8.90
N PRO A 685 19.77 14.24 8.06
CA PRO A 685 19.59 15.35 7.12
C PRO A 685 18.54 15.10 6.03
N VAL A 686 18.25 13.83 5.72
CA VAL A 686 17.28 13.40 4.68
C VAL A 686 16.07 12.67 5.28
N SER A 687 15.97 12.64 6.61
CA SER A 687 15.15 11.66 7.32
C SER A 687 13.65 11.80 7.13
N ASN A 688 13.11 12.98 6.85
CA ASN A 688 11.66 13.19 6.76
C ASN A 688 11.28 14.17 5.65
N VAL A 689 10.58 13.70 4.63
CA VAL A 689 10.06 14.55 3.53
C VAL A 689 8.62 14.92 3.82
N ILE A 690 8.31 16.22 3.83
CA ILE A 690 7.03 16.74 4.40
C ILE A 690 6.06 17.36 3.39
N ASN A 691 6.41 17.47 2.12
CA ASN A 691 5.57 18.11 1.08
C ASN A 691 5.36 17.24 -0.17
N LEU A 692 5.44 15.92 -0.05
CA LEU A 692 5.17 15.03 -1.19
C LEU A 692 3.66 15.02 -1.49
N GLY A 693 3.29 15.28 -2.75
CA GLY A 693 1.94 14.99 -3.21
C GLY A 693 1.64 13.49 -3.16
N ARG A 694 0.40 13.13 -3.48
CA ARG A 694 -0.05 11.74 -3.55
C ARG A 694 0.45 11.03 -4.81
N LEU A 695 1.72 10.65 -4.81
CA LEU A 695 2.43 10.06 -5.94
C LEU A 695 2.37 8.53 -5.94
N ALA A 696 2.24 7.91 -4.76
CA ALA A 696 2.09 6.47 -4.60
C ALA A 696 0.78 5.95 -5.22
N GLN A 697 -0.27 6.77 -5.19
CA GLN A 697 -1.61 6.46 -5.72
C GLN A 697 -2.13 5.12 -5.17
N ALA A 698 -2.01 4.94 -3.86
CA ALA A 698 -2.49 3.75 -3.21
C ALA A 698 -4.00 3.64 -3.23
N ASP A 699 -4.50 2.40 -3.12
CA ASP A 699 -5.90 2.13 -2.89
C ASP A 699 -6.32 2.92 -1.64
N GLU A 700 -7.23 3.87 -1.81
CA GLU A 700 -7.74 4.67 -0.70
C GLU A 700 -8.39 3.79 0.38
N PRO A 701 -8.21 4.11 1.66
CA PRO A 701 -9.01 3.52 2.73
C PRO A 701 -10.49 3.64 2.44
N LEU A 702 -11.27 2.59 2.73
CA LEU A 702 -12.70 2.60 2.42
C LEU A 702 -13.45 3.68 3.21
N LEU A 703 -12.88 4.18 4.32
CA LEU A 703 -13.46 5.29 5.10
C LEU A 703 -13.61 6.56 4.26
N THR A 704 -12.69 6.84 3.32
CA THR A 704 -12.75 8.05 2.47
C THR A 704 -13.93 8.00 1.50
N ARG A 705 -14.49 6.81 1.29
CA ARG A 705 -15.66 6.57 0.42
C ARG A 705 -16.99 6.66 1.16
N LEU A 706 -16.98 6.74 2.49
CA LEU A 706 -18.20 6.97 3.25
C LEU A 706 -18.60 8.44 3.08
N PRO A 707 -19.86 8.73 2.68
CA PRO A 707 -20.31 10.09 2.40
C PRO A 707 -19.98 11.09 3.51
N ARG A 708 -20.20 10.70 4.77
CA ARG A 708 -19.93 11.56 5.94
C ARG A 708 -18.49 12.05 6.05
N PHE A 709 -17.51 11.25 5.62
CA PHE A 709 -16.09 11.63 5.67
C PHE A 709 -15.63 12.37 4.40
N GLY A 710 -16.52 12.51 3.40
CA GLY A 710 -16.27 13.20 2.14
C GLY A 710 -16.51 14.70 2.18
N LEU A 711 -16.93 15.27 3.32
CA LEU A 711 -17.32 16.68 3.45
C LEU A 711 -16.23 17.63 2.94
N LEU A 712 -15.00 17.48 3.42
CA LEU A 712 -13.89 18.36 3.01
C LEU A 712 -13.62 18.28 1.50
N SER A 713 -13.63 17.07 0.92
CA SER A 713 -13.42 16.89 -0.52
C SER A 713 -14.52 17.56 -1.34
N MET A 714 -15.77 17.41 -0.92
CA MET A 714 -16.93 18.01 -1.56
C MET A 714 -16.86 19.54 -1.53
N LEU A 715 -16.48 20.13 -0.39
CA LEU A 715 -16.28 21.58 -0.25
C LEU A 715 -15.11 22.09 -1.10
N ALA A 716 -13.99 21.36 -1.11
CA ALA A 716 -12.84 21.69 -1.95
C ALA A 716 -13.19 21.69 -3.44
N ASP A 717 -14.02 20.75 -3.89
CA ASP A 717 -14.51 20.71 -5.28
C ASP A 717 -15.45 21.88 -5.62
N ARG A 718 -16.27 22.32 -4.66
CA ARG A 718 -17.12 23.52 -4.80
C ARG A 718 -16.29 24.79 -4.92
N VAL A 719 -15.32 24.97 -4.02
CA VAL A 719 -14.41 26.13 -4.04
C VAL A 719 -13.61 26.17 -5.34
N ALA A 720 -13.12 25.03 -5.81
CA ALA A 720 -12.41 24.95 -7.08
C ALA A 720 -13.32 25.15 -8.32
N GLY A 721 -14.64 25.27 -8.15
CA GLY A 721 -15.58 25.50 -9.26
C GLY A 721 -15.66 24.34 -10.25
N VAL A 722 -15.37 23.11 -9.83
CA VAL A 722 -15.11 21.95 -10.71
C VAL A 722 -16.37 21.35 -11.35
N MET A 723 -17.55 21.95 -11.16
CA MET A 723 -18.74 21.60 -11.96
C MET A 723 -18.66 22.22 -13.38
N GLY A 724 -17.66 21.79 -14.15
CA GLY A 724 -17.45 22.15 -15.56
C GLY A 724 -16.00 21.92 -16.02
N TRP A 725 -15.80 21.37 -17.23
CA TRP A 725 -14.50 21.29 -17.90
C TRP A 725 -13.98 22.70 -18.25
N SER A 726 -13.56 23.49 -17.27
CA SER A 726 -12.80 24.72 -17.53
C SER A 726 -11.31 24.40 -17.47
N SER A 727 -10.61 24.64 -18.57
CA SER A 727 -9.31 24.02 -18.87
C SER A 727 -8.09 24.63 -18.17
N GLN A 728 -8.24 25.42 -17.10
CA GLN A 728 -7.13 26.18 -16.49
C GLN A 728 -7.28 26.42 -14.98
N LEU A 729 -7.73 25.42 -14.22
CA LEU A 729 -7.77 25.56 -12.76
C LEU A 729 -6.37 25.39 -12.16
N LYS A 730 -5.85 26.44 -11.52
CA LYS A 730 -4.80 26.30 -10.50
C LYS A 730 -5.34 25.32 -9.47
N LEU A 731 -4.61 24.24 -9.19
CA LEU A 731 -4.99 23.31 -8.13
C LEU A 731 -5.03 24.12 -6.83
N SER A 732 -6.20 24.25 -6.21
CA SER A 732 -6.31 24.82 -4.87
C SER A 732 -5.47 23.96 -3.92
N GLU A 733 -4.64 24.56 -3.07
CA GLU A 733 -3.76 23.83 -2.15
C GLU A 733 -4.52 22.87 -1.22
N VAL A 734 -5.79 23.16 -0.95
CA VAL A 734 -6.72 22.27 -0.24
C VAL A 734 -6.78 20.88 -0.91
N LYS A 735 -6.77 20.80 -2.24
CA LYS A 735 -6.76 19.51 -2.95
C LYS A 735 -5.47 18.73 -2.73
N GLY A 736 -4.35 19.43 -2.53
CA GLY A 736 -3.10 18.82 -2.10
C GLY A 736 -3.19 18.24 -0.68
N SER A 737 -3.98 18.85 0.20
CA SER A 737 -4.18 18.34 1.56
C SER A 737 -5.09 17.11 1.65
N LEU A 738 -5.93 16.85 0.64
CA LEU A 738 -6.78 15.65 0.58
C LEU A 738 -5.97 14.35 0.40
N GLY A 739 -4.71 14.46 -0.04
CA GLY A 739 -3.86 13.32 -0.32
C GLY A 739 -2.39 13.72 -0.45
N PHE A 740 -1.54 13.12 0.37
CA PHE A 740 -0.10 13.34 0.39
C PHE A 740 0.64 12.06 0.77
N ASP A 741 1.89 11.95 0.33
CA ASP A 741 2.76 10.85 0.73
C ASP A 741 3.68 11.30 1.88
N MET A 742 4.03 10.36 2.76
CA MET A 742 4.98 10.55 3.84
C MET A 742 6.12 9.56 3.67
N LEU A 743 7.32 10.08 3.40
CA LEU A 743 8.53 9.28 3.30
C LEU A 743 9.45 9.63 4.48
N GLY A 744 9.71 8.64 5.33
CA GLY A 744 10.61 8.75 6.47
C GLY A 744 11.67 7.66 6.48
N PHE A 745 12.88 7.98 6.92
CA PHE A 745 13.98 7.04 7.14
C PHE A 745 14.21 6.77 8.63
N SER A 746 15.16 5.87 8.94
CA SER A 746 15.56 5.58 10.32
C SER A 746 15.87 6.87 11.07
N GLY A 747 15.20 7.10 12.20
CA GLY A 747 15.36 8.31 12.99
C GLY A 747 14.48 9.49 12.59
N ALA A 748 13.57 9.33 11.63
CA ALA A 748 12.66 10.42 11.28
C ALA A 748 11.77 10.79 12.47
N PHE A 749 11.63 12.09 12.72
CA PHE A 749 10.79 12.67 13.76
C PHE A 749 10.11 13.93 13.24
N SER A 750 8.79 14.02 13.40
CA SER A 750 8.03 15.17 12.91
C SER A 750 8.13 16.41 13.80
N GLY A 751 8.49 16.28 15.07
CA GLY A 751 8.21 17.32 16.07
C GLY A 751 6.74 17.31 16.52
N SER A 752 6.44 18.09 17.56
CA SER A 752 5.09 18.27 18.10
C SER A 752 4.23 19.06 17.13
N ARG A 753 3.07 18.53 16.73
CA ARG A 753 2.19 19.22 15.78
C ARG A 753 0.72 18.82 15.93
N MET A 754 -0.15 19.59 15.29
CA MET A 754 -1.55 19.26 15.06
C MET A 754 -1.84 19.18 13.56
N ASP A 755 -2.91 18.49 13.20
CA ASP A 755 -3.38 18.46 11.82
C ASP A 755 -4.03 19.81 11.46
N PRO A 756 -3.62 20.46 10.36
CA PRO A 756 -4.05 21.82 10.01
C PRO A 756 -5.55 21.96 9.72
N LEU A 757 -6.23 20.86 9.39
CA LEU A 757 -7.68 20.83 9.13
C LEU A 757 -8.45 20.00 10.15
N VAL A 758 -7.86 19.73 11.32
CA VAL A 758 -8.51 19.07 12.47
C VAL A 758 -9.13 17.72 12.12
N GLY A 759 -8.46 16.92 11.31
CA GLY A 759 -8.95 15.60 10.91
C GLY A 759 -8.07 15.01 9.81
N SER A 760 -7.55 13.81 10.02
CA SER A 760 -6.65 13.17 9.07
C SER A 760 -6.79 11.66 9.07
N TRP A 761 -6.35 11.05 7.97
CA TRP A 761 -6.10 9.63 7.89
C TRP A 761 -4.69 9.37 7.39
N VAL A 762 -4.08 8.28 7.83
CA VAL A 762 -2.76 7.82 7.38
C VAL A 762 -2.75 6.30 7.23
N ARG A 763 -2.45 5.81 6.03
CA ARG A 763 -2.22 4.41 5.72
C ARG A 763 -0.73 4.12 5.62
N CYS A 764 -0.22 3.16 6.38
CA CYS A 764 1.17 2.70 6.23
C CYS A 764 1.29 1.76 5.02
N LEU A 765 2.04 2.14 3.99
CA LEU A 765 2.20 1.37 2.75
C LEU A 765 3.35 0.36 2.81
N ALA A 766 4.45 0.76 3.44
CA ALA A 766 5.65 -0.07 3.62
C ALA A 766 6.40 0.35 4.90
N GLY A 767 7.03 -0.62 5.57
CA GLY A 767 7.71 -0.40 6.84
C GLY A 767 6.72 -0.38 8.02
N PHE A 768 7.04 0.42 9.03
CA PHE A 768 6.12 0.74 10.12
C PHE A 768 6.48 2.12 10.70
N SER A 769 5.51 2.76 11.36
CA SER A 769 5.71 4.04 12.04
C SER A 769 5.14 4.01 13.44
N ILE A 770 5.63 4.90 14.31
CA ILE A 770 5.13 5.08 15.67
C ILE A 770 4.52 6.46 15.75
N TRP A 771 3.24 6.51 16.09
CA TRP A 771 2.50 7.73 16.33
C TRP A 771 2.37 7.93 17.84
N ALA A 772 3.06 8.94 18.36
CA ALA A 772 2.94 9.34 19.75
C ALA A 772 1.90 10.46 19.83
N ILE A 773 0.81 10.24 20.55
CA ILE A 773 -0.33 11.15 20.59
C ILE A 773 -0.61 11.57 22.03
N ALA A 774 -0.86 12.85 22.23
CA ALA A 774 -1.34 13.41 23.50
C ALA A 774 -2.76 13.95 23.29
N THR A 775 -3.72 13.24 23.88
CA THR A 775 -5.13 13.60 23.98
C THR A 775 -5.45 14.03 25.42
N ASP A 776 -6.68 14.49 25.68
CA ASP A 776 -7.15 14.90 27.01
C ASP A 776 -6.30 15.99 27.67
N LEU A 777 -5.81 16.93 26.84
CA LEU A 777 -5.00 18.06 27.27
C LEU A 777 -5.83 19.10 28.00
N ASP A 778 -5.30 19.58 29.13
CA ASP A 778 -5.92 20.65 29.91
C ASP A 778 -5.62 22.03 29.31
N ALA A 779 -6.28 23.08 29.83
CA ALA A 779 -6.08 24.44 29.33
C ALA A 779 -4.62 24.93 29.47
N GLY A 780 -3.90 24.45 30.49
CA GLY A 780 -2.48 24.76 30.70
C GLY A 780 -1.61 24.10 29.63
N ASP A 781 -1.88 22.85 29.28
CA ASP A 781 -1.21 22.15 28.18
C ASP A 781 -1.38 22.89 26.86
N TRP A 782 -2.62 23.25 26.50
CA TRP A 782 -2.90 23.99 25.28
C TRP A 782 -2.22 25.35 25.27
N GLN A 783 -2.19 26.05 26.41
CA GLN A 783 -1.45 27.31 26.52
C GLN A 783 0.06 27.10 26.32
N ARG A 784 0.64 26.03 26.86
CA ARG A 784 2.06 25.70 26.63
C ARG A 784 2.31 25.32 25.17
N PHE A 785 1.46 24.51 24.58
CA PHE A 785 1.57 24.14 23.17
C PHE A 785 1.47 25.37 22.26
N SER A 786 0.55 26.30 22.54
CA SER A 786 0.46 27.57 21.82
C SER A 786 1.76 28.38 21.90
N ARG A 787 2.46 28.35 23.03
CA ARG A 787 3.70 29.10 23.22
C ARG A 787 4.90 28.40 22.58
N ASP A 788 5.00 27.09 22.78
CA ASP A 788 6.21 26.30 22.49
C ASP A 788 6.16 25.66 21.09
N GLY A 789 4.96 25.53 20.49
CA GLY A 789 4.77 25.03 19.13
C GLY A 789 5.40 23.66 18.91
N ARG A 790 6.32 23.56 17.93
CA ARG A 790 7.01 22.31 17.57
C ARG A 790 7.93 21.77 18.65
N ASP A 791 8.35 22.62 19.58
CA ASP A 791 9.23 22.27 20.70
C ASP A 791 8.46 21.89 21.97
N TRP A 792 7.13 21.86 21.91
CA TRP A 792 6.29 21.50 23.05
C TRP A 792 6.53 20.06 23.51
N SER A 793 6.72 19.91 24.83
CA SER A 793 6.88 18.62 25.49
C SER A 793 5.56 18.05 26.02
N PRO A 794 5.30 16.74 25.85
CA PRO A 794 4.09 16.12 26.38
C PRO A 794 4.13 15.82 27.87
N GLU A 795 5.27 15.95 28.56
CA GLU A 795 5.43 15.65 30.00
C GLU A 795 4.81 14.30 30.44
N GLY A 796 5.00 13.27 29.61
CA GLY A 796 4.48 11.92 29.86
C GLY A 796 2.98 11.73 29.54
N LYS A 797 2.31 12.72 28.96
CA LYS A 797 0.94 12.60 28.44
C LYS A 797 0.88 11.87 27.08
N SER A 798 2.02 11.60 26.46
CA SER A 798 2.10 10.85 25.20
C SER A 798 1.64 9.39 25.32
N ARG A 799 1.00 8.90 24.26
CA ARG A 799 0.55 7.51 24.08
C ARG A 799 1.04 6.98 22.75
N LEU A 800 1.75 5.85 22.76
CA LEU A 800 2.36 5.27 21.56
C LEU A 800 1.39 4.34 20.84
N ILE A 801 1.18 4.59 19.56
CA ILE A 801 0.44 3.76 18.62
C ILE A 801 1.43 3.29 17.55
N VAL A 802 1.44 2.00 17.25
CA VAL A 802 2.24 1.46 16.14
C VAL A 802 1.34 1.21 14.94
N LEU A 803 1.73 1.74 13.79
CA LEU A 803 1.09 1.46 12.51
C LEU A 803 1.95 0.49 11.72
N GLU A 804 1.42 -0.72 11.55
CA GLU A 804 2.00 -1.75 10.70
C GLU A 804 1.58 -1.53 9.24
N GLN A 805 2.22 -2.24 8.31
CA GLN A 805 1.81 -2.22 6.91
C GLN A 805 0.30 -2.53 6.75
N ASP A 806 -0.37 -1.68 5.98
CA ASP A 806 -1.81 -1.61 5.70
C ASP A 806 -2.71 -1.14 6.85
N ASP A 807 -2.14 -0.79 8.00
CA ASP A 807 -2.92 -0.12 9.04
C ASP A 807 -3.30 1.29 8.58
N VAL A 808 -4.55 1.68 8.88
CA VAL A 808 -5.04 3.04 8.67
C VAL A 808 -5.28 3.68 10.03
N LEU A 809 -4.53 4.73 10.36
CA LEU A 809 -4.84 5.60 11.49
C LEU A 809 -5.82 6.67 11.02
N LEU A 810 -6.94 6.82 11.73
CA LEU A 810 -7.84 7.95 11.66
C LEU A 810 -7.62 8.81 12.91
N MET A 811 -7.25 10.07 12.68
CA MET A 811 -7.40 11.15 13.65
C MET A 811 -8.79 11.76 13.42
N PRO A 812 -9.78 11.49 14.30
CA PRO A 812 -11.16 11.88 14.04
C PRO A 812 -11.32 13.38 13.82
N PRO A 813 -12.18 13.79 12.86
CA PRO A 813 -12.50 15.19 12.68
C PRO A 813 -13.06 15.84 13.96
N GLY A 814 -12.50 17.00 14.31
CA GLY A 814 -12.86 17.74 15.51
C GLY A 814 -12.16 17.26 16.80
N LEU A 815 -11.37 16.18 16.76
CA LEU A 815 -10.54 15.81 17.91
C LEU A 815 -9.26 16.66 17.93
N LEU A 816 -9.11 17.52 18.93
CA LEU A 816 -7.86 18.23 19.17
C LEU A 816 -6.86 17.31 19.87
N ALA A 817 -5.79 16.98 19.16
CA ALA A 817 -4.71 16.16 19.67
C ALA A 817 -3.37 16.70 19.17
N VAL A 818 -2.38 16.76 20.07
CA VAL A 818 -0.99 17.02 19.68
C VAL A 818 -0.34 15.68 19.42
N HIS A 819 0.35 15.54 18.29
CA HIS A 819 1.03 14.30 17.94
C HIS A 819 2.44 14.53 17.41
N ALA A 820 3.23 13.46 17.46
CA ALA A 820 4.49 13.35 16.77
C ALA A 820 4.64 11.95 16.16
N ASN A 821 5.19 11.91 14.96
CA ASN A 821 5.48 10.67 14.23
C ASN A 821 6.96 10.32 14.31
N PHE A 822 7.26 9.05 14.56
CA PHE A 822 8.61 8.49 14.62
C PHE A 822 8.74 7.34 13.63
N VAL A 823 9.91 7.26 12.99
CA VAL A 823 10.20 6.25 11.99
C VAL A 823 11.50 5.51 12.39
N PRO A 824 11.41 4.41 13.16
CA PRO A 824 12.59 3.65 13.58
C PRO A 824 13.30 2.95 12.43
N ARG A 825 12.59 2.72 11.33
CA ARG A 825 13.05 2.11 10.08
C ARG A 825 12.31 2.74 8.92
N CYS A 826 12.93 2.79 7.74
CA CYS A 826 12.34 3.38 6.54
C CYS A 826 10.86 3.01 6.37
N CYS A 827 10.02 4.04 6.25
CA CYS A 827 8.59 3.92 6.18
C CYS A 827 8.06 4.80 5.03
N LEU A 828 7.14 4.24 4.27
CA LEU A 828 6.32 4.97 3.31
C LEU A 828 4.87 4.86 3.77
N ALA A 829 4.20 6.00 3.90
CA ALA A 829 2.78 6.08 4.19
C ALA A 829 2.11 7.04 3.20
N GLU A 830 0.81 6.88 3.02
CA GLU A 830 -0.05 7.82 2.30
C GLU A 830 -1.11 8.32 3.27
N GLY A 831 -1.39 9.61 3.27
CA GLY A 831 -2.37 10.21 4.16
C GLY A 831 -3.16 11.32 3.49
N GLY A 832 -4.13 11.86 4.21
CA GLY A 832 -4.96 12.95 3.72
C GLY A 832 -5.79 13.57 4.84
N MET A 833 -6.23 14.80 4.62
CA MET A 833 -7.16 15.48 5.49
C MET A 833 -8.59 15.12 5.10
N LEU A 834 -9.48 15.04 6.08
CA LEU A 834 -10.91 14.80 5.87
C LEU A 834 -11.75 15.47 6.95
N TRP A 835 -13.02 15.72 6.66
CA TRP A 835 -14.01 16.24 7.62
C TRP A 835 -15.18 15.29 7.73
N ASP A 836 -15.81 15.29 8.90
CA ASP A 836 -16.96 14.46 9.23
C ASP A 836 -18.21 15.33 9.37
N GLU A 837 -19.26 15.01 8.62
CA GLU A 837 -20.57 15.69 8.69
C GLU A 837 -21.19 15.65 10.09
N CYS A 838 -20.83 14.66 10.92
CA CYS A 838 -21.34 14.52 12.29
C CYS A 838 -20.55 15.32 13.34
N ARG A 839 -19.49 16.03 12.94
CA ARG A 839 -18.55 16.71 13.87
C ARG A 839 -18.25 18.16 13.45
N ILE A 840 -19.15 18.78 12.69
CA ILE A 840 -18.96 20.13 12.14
C ILE A 840 -18.65 21.18 13.22
N PRO A 841 -19.38 21.25 14.36
CA PRO A 841 -19.07 22.20 15.42
C PRO A 841 -17.64 22.07 15.93
N GLU A 842 -17.21 20.85 16.23
CA GLU A 842 -15.89 20.58 16.80
C GLU A 842 -14.76 20.80 15.77
N ILE A 843 -15.03 20.55 14.49
CA ILE A 843 -14.12 20.93 13.41
C ILE A 843 -13.93 22.45 13.39
N ILE A 844 -15.01 23.24 13.45
CA ILE A 844 -14.91 24.71 13.43
C ILE A 844 -14.20 25.23 14.68
N GLU A 845 -14.50 24.67 15.86
CA GLU A 845 -13.79 25.00 17.10
C GLU A 845 -12.29 24.70 17.01
N GLY A 846 -11.92 23.58 16.40
CA GLY A 846 -10.52 23.26 16.14
C GLY A 846 -9.86 24.22 15.17
N LEU A 847 -10.56 24.62 14.10
CA LEU A 847 -10.07 25.61 13.14
C LEU A 847 -9.88 26.98 13.80
N LEU A 848 -10.79 27.37 14.70
CA LEU A 848 -10.64 28.59 15.52
C LEU A 848 -9.36 28.54 16.35
N TYR A 849 -9.06 27.40 16.97
CA TYR A 849 -7.81 27.21 17.70
C TYR A 849 -6.59 27.34 16.79
N ILE A 850 -6.61 26.67 15.63
CA ILE A 850 -5.54 26.65 14.64
C ILE A 850 -5.24 28.07 14.11
N VAL A 851 -6.28 28.85 13.76
CA VAL A 851 -6.13 30.23 13.28
C VAL A 851 -5.52 31.14 14.36
N LYS A 852 -5.89 30.94 15.63
CA LYS A 852 -5.30 31.70 16.77
C LYS A 852 -3.84 31.33 17.05
N ASN A 853 -3.42 30.12 16.66
CA ASN A 853 -2.15 29.52 17.07
C ASN A 853 -1.36 28.98 15.87
N GLN A 854 -1.14 29.81 14.85
CA GLN A 854 -0.49 29.39 13.59
C GLN A 854 0.93 28.83 13.75
N GLN A 855 1.62 29.16 14.85
CA GLN A 855 2.93 28.62 15.20
C GLN A 855 2.92 27.12 15.56
N CYS A 856 1.74 26.56 15.85
CA CYS A 856 1.57 25.15 16.22
C CYS A 856 1.40 24.20 15.03
N ILE A 857 1.26 24.75 13.82
CA ILE A 857 0.85 24.03 12.63
C ILE A 857 1.80 24.31 11.48
N ASP A 858 2.04 23.25 10.71
CA ASP A 858 2.76 23.35 9.44
C ASP A 858 1.76 23.57 8.32
N MET A 859 1.03 24.68 8.39
CA MET A 859 0.07 25.04 7.33
C MET A 859 0.82 25.23 6.02
N PRO A 860 0.42 24.53 4.95
CA PRO A 860 0.77 24.93 3.60
C PRO A 860 0.39 26.42 3.40
N PRO A 861 1.30 27.26 2.90
CA PRO A 861 1.02 28.67 2.70
C PRO A 861 0.04 28.86 1.54
N GLY A 862 -1.25 29.10 1.83
CA GLY A 862 -2.26 29.32 0.78
C GLY A 862 -3.53 28.46 0.89
N ILE A 863 -3.75 27.77 2.01
CA ILE A 863 -5.07 27.19 2.32
C ILE A 863 -6.12 28.32 2.37
N GLU A 864 -7.03 28.33 1.40
CA GLU A 864 -8.15 29.26 1.31
C GLU A 864 -9.26 28.90 2.31
N LEU A 865 -8.94 28.93 3.61
CA LEU A 865 -9.87 28.50 4.66
C LEU A 865 -11.17 29.32 4.62
N GLY A 866 -11.10 30.62 4.34
CA GLY A 866 -12.28 31.48 4.19
C GLY A 866 -13.24 30.95 3.12
N ALA A 867 -12.73 30.57 1.95
CA ALA A 867 -13.55 30.02 0.86
C ALA A 867 -14.17 28.67 1.22
N LEU A 868 -13.46 27.81 1.97
CA LEU A 868 -14.02 26.56 2.47
C LEU A 868 -15.15 26.79 3.48
N ILE A 869 -15.00 27.76 4.37
CA ILE A 869 -16.02 28.12 5.36
C ILE A 869 -17.24 28.73 4.68
N ASP A 870 -17.05 29.59 3.67
CA ASP A 870 -18.16 30.12 2.87
C ASP A 870 -18.90 29.00 2.12
N SER A 871 -18.16 28.03 1.56
CA SER A 871 -18.77 26.86 0.93
C SER A 871 -19.49 25.94 1.93
N LEU A 872 -19.01 25.84 3.17
CA LEU A 872 -19.65 25.06 4.22
C LEU A 872 -20.97 25.71 4.64
N GLU A 873 -20.99 27.03 4.89
CA GLU A 873 -22.21 27.76 5.24
C GLU A 873 -23.25 27.65 4.10
N ALA A 874 -22.83 27.87 2.85
CA ALA A 874 -23.72 27.72 1.69
C ALA A 874 -24.25 26.29 1.51
N TRP A 875 -23.49 25.27 1.96
CA TRP A 875 -23.97 23.89 1.97
C TRP A 875 -25.00 23.63 3.07
N LEU A 876 -24.80 24.19 4.27
CA LEU A 876 -25.75 24.12 5.37
C LEU A 876 -27.07 24.84 5.07
N ASP A 877 -27.02 25.89 4.25
CA ASP A 877 -28.20 26.66 3.80
C ASP A 877 -28.99 26.00 2.67
N ALA A 878 -28.47 24.93 2.06
CA ALA A 878 -29.16 24.25 0.98
C ALA A 878 -30.38 23.47 1.51
N ASP A 879 -31.54 23.61 0.84
CA ASP A 879 -32.81 22.95 1.20
C ASP A 879 -32.70 21.40 1.32
N ASP A 880 -31.66 20.80 0.73
CA ASP A 880 -31.42 19.36 0.70
C ASP A 880 -30.52 18.85 1.85
N TYR A 881 -30.00 19.72 2.73
CA TYR A 881 -29.17 19.28 3.85
C TYR A 881 -30.01 18.58 4.92
N ILE A 882 -29.79 17.27 5.09
CA ILE A 882 -30.42 16.46 6.14
C ILE A 882 -29.46 16.40 7.32
N TYR A 883 -29.86 16.98 8.45
CA TYR A 883 -29.09 16.90 9.69
C TYR A 883 -28.87 15.44 10.12
N PRO A 884 -27.69 15.12 10.69
CA PRO A 884 -27.43 13.79 11.25
C PRO A 884 -28.51 13.37 12.23
N SER A 885 -28.93 12.11 12.14
CA SER A 885 -30.08 11.59 12.86
C SER A 885 -29.86 11.51 14.38
N SER A 886 -28.59 11.54 14.80
CA SER A 886 -28.13 11.57 16.19
C SER A 886 -28.60 12.81 16.98
N HIS A 887 -29.00 13.91 16.30
CA HIS A 887 -29.39 15.17 16.95
C HIS A 887 -30.92 15.35 17.16
N GLY A 888 -31.69 14.25 17.12
CA GLY A 888 -33.16 14.13 16.99
C GLY A 888 -34.14 14.98 17.85
N SER A 889 -33.70 16.01 18.56
CA SER A 889 -34.57 17.05 19.13
C SER A 889 -33.97 18.47 19.15
N ASN A 890 -32.67 18.65 18.89
CA ASN A 890 -31.94 19.91 19.11
C ASN A 890 -31.34 20.50 17.82
N THR A 891 -31.93 20.20 16.65
CA THR A 891 -31.42 20.67 15.34
C THR A 891 -31.26 22.19 15.27
N ASN A 892 -32.17 22.94 15.88
CA ASN A 892 -32.10 24.41 15.90
C ASN A 892 -30.94 24.93 16.76
N GLU A 893 -30.66 24.30 17.90
CA GLU A 893 -29.54 24.69 18.77
C GLU A 893 -28.21 24.35 18.10
N TYR A 894 -28.13 23.19 17.44
CA TYR A 894 -26.98 22.78 16.66
C TYR A 894 -26.71 23.74 15.50
N ASP A 895 -27.71 24.06 14.68
CA ASP A 895 -27.57 25.02 13.57
C ASP A 895 -27.14 26.41 14.07
N GLN A 896 -27.76 26.90 15.15
CA GLN A 896 -27.37 28.17 15.74
C GLN A 896 -25.92 28.17 16.27
N ALA A 897 -25.49 27.08 16.90
CA ALA A 897 -24.12 26.92 17.38
C ALA A 897 -23.11 26.89 16.22
N VAL A 898 -23.38 26.11 15.17
CA VAL A 898 -22.54 26.04 13.97
C VAL A 898 -22.41 27.41 13.32
N ARG A 899 -23.51 28.15 13.14
CA ARG A 899 -23.49 29.50 12.55
C ARG A 899 -22.72 30.50 13.41
N ALA A 900 -22.90 30.47 14.72
CA ALA A 900 -22.15 31.33 15.63
C ALA A 900 -20.64 31.05 15.57
N SER A 901 -20.25 29.78 15.46
CA SER A 901 -18.85 29.36 15.31
C SER A 901 -18.27 29.75 13.94
N ILE A 902 -19.04 29.61 12.85
CA ILE A 902 -18.65 30.09 11.51
C ILE A 902 -18.40 31.59 11.52
N GLN A 903 -19.32 32.37 12.12
CA GLN A 903 -19.17 33.81 12.24
C GLN A 903 -17.92 34.20 13.04
N SER A 904 -17.69 33.51 14.15
CA SER A 904 -16.48 33.72 14.97
C SER A 904 -15.19 33.40 14.20
N LEU A 905 -15.21 32.38 13.34
CA LEU A 905 -14.05 32.01 12.54
C LEU A 905 -13.76 33.02 11.44
N ARG A 906 -14.81 33.55 10.79
CA ARG A 906 -14.70 34.64 9.81
C ARG A 906 -14.15 35.92 10.41
N GLU A 907 -14.50 36.26 11.64
CA GLU A 907 -14.00 37.47 12.30
C GLU A 907 -12.48 37.41 12.57
N MET A 908 -11.87 36.21 12.54
CA MET A 908 -10.44 36.02 12.73
C MET A 908 -9.64 35.84 11.44
N LEU A 909 -10.29 35.42 10.35
CA LEU A 909 -9.69 35.29 9.02
C LEU A 909 -9.67 36.65 8.31
#